data_AF-D1JCF4-F1
#
_entry.id   AF-D1JCF4-F1
#
_cell.length_a   1.000
_cell.length_b   1.000
_cell.length_c   1.000
_cell.angle_alpha   90.00
_cell.angle_beta   90.00
_cell.angle_gamma   90.00
#
_symmetry.space_group_name_H-M   'P 1'
#
loop_
_entity.id
_entity.type
_entity.pdbx_description
1 polymer ?
#
loop_
_entity_poly.entity_id
_entity_poly.type
_entity_poly.pdbx_seq_one_letter_code
_entity_poly.pdbx_strand_id
1 'polypeptide(L)'
;MNKKIVVKKQVALVLSIVAMAILISAAGLAVAESDSVFDLLGQRAADVAKEKLPFVYGNPNILAMTDAGHVIVGGEVGGKTTEECIDGVIASSGCTIGKANLLVIQRSKEQPLWFAFFNKSSGECVYLEVDSSVFDMTAAEVKALPDGEVFTIIAKANIAADKLLNEPEAWQPQMDAKVFGGNEFSIITIPNVWAKGAPYELLKTVEFHDHICPGVTSGYFIIEYLDENLPLQGNQNYEIIGCPPWCKDDAFQVIYDKTVGKRYVAMHLTDEDSAQLPGAAGIYIRWDKATDTGHGLVLAFNWTKARELCDIDESYKDQPWYWWWMRLKMDVEMMDLDDPKQLVTTMKEFDLSGKAELMELKYAGNNPYVVLGLLPDPALANLVGPDNIAVDNLLGWRAAEIAKEKLSFEKYDPEVLAMTDASFAIVGGEAGGKTTEKCVDGVIASTGCTIGNGNLLLIHRSKEKPLWFAFFNNATGEFLYLEVDNSVFALSIDEFEALSDDEVFTTIVKENISAEEIFNNQDEWNAKKNAKVFNGNEFSLITIANVWAADAPYEFLKAVEFHNHVCPGLSSGYIIVRYLDENLPLQSSSDKYEIIGCPIWCKDDAIQVIFDKTVGKRYVATLLTDEDKAQLPRVAGIYIRWNGTTNTGDGLVLKSDSTQAKAKYEYNFTSDYSWIGKLSSGLFYGAHFDEPELFVSTMHEFTVNSTEEIQKLKYAGVNPYVELGLLNQSTP
;
A
#
# COMPACT_ATOMS: atom_id res chain seq x y z
N MET A 1 -24.45 -60.47 -80.29
CA MET A 1 -23.44 -59.55 -80.84
C MET A 1 -23.32 -58.28 -79.98
N ASN A 2 -22.86 -58.39 -78.72
CA ASN A 2 -22.91 -57.25 -77.78
C ASN A 2 -21.77 -57.20 -76.73
N LYS A 3 -20.59 -57.77 -77.03
CA LYS A 3 -19.44 -57.73 -76.09
C LYS A 3 -18.19 -57.00 -76.62
N LYS A 4 -18.00 -56.85 -77.93
CA LYS A 4 -16.78 -56.22 -78.48
C LYS A 4 -16.82 -54.68 -78.54
N ILE A 5 -18.00 -54.05 -78.51
CA ILE A 5 -18.13 -52.59 -78.63
C ILE A 5 -18.05 -51.88 -77.26
N VAL A 6 -18.52 -52.53 -76.19
CA VAL A 6 -18.49 -51.99 -74.81
C VAL A 6 -17.06 -51.93 -74.25
N VAL A 7 -16.24 -52.95 -74.55
CA VAL A 7 -14.84 -53.01 -74.09
C VAL A 7 -13.97 -51.91 -74.70
N LYS A 8 -14.21 -51.51 -75.97
CA LYS A 8 -13.45 -50.41 -76.59
C LYS A 8 -13.79 -49.04 -76.01
N LYS A 9 -15.06 -48.79 -75.64
CA LYS A 9 -15.46 -47.53 -74.98
C LYS A 9 -14.98 -47.44 -73.54
N GLN A 10 -14.97 -48.55 -72.79
CA GLN A 10 -14.45 -48.57 -71.42
C GLN A 10 -12.91 -48.44 -71.38
N VAL A 11 -12.19 -49.06 -72.30
CA VAL A 11 -10.72 -48.92 -72.40
C VAL A 11 -10.31 -47.51 -72.83
N ALA A 12 -11.06 -46.87 -73.74
CA ALA A 12 -10.82 -45.47 -74.13
C ALA A 12 -11.14 -44.48 -73.00
N LEU A 13 -12.18 -44.73 -72.20
CA LEU A 13 -12.53 -43.89 -71.04
C LEU A 13 -11.49 -44.02 -69.91
N VAL A 14 -11.02 -45.24 -69.64
CA VAL A 14 -9.97 -45.50 -68.63
C VAL A 14 -8.62 -44.93 -69.07
N LEU A 15 -8.25 -45.06 -70.35
CA LEU A 15 -7.04 -44.42 -70.89
C LEU A 15 -7.15 -42.90 -70.88
N SER A 16 -8.34 -42.32 -71.08
CA SER A 16 -8.54 -40.87 -71.01
C SER A 16 -8.49 -40.35 -69.57
N ILE A 17 -9.00 -41.12 -68.59
CA ILE A 17 -8.91 -40.78 -67.16
C ILE A 17 -7.47 -40.93 -66.65
N VAL A 18 -6.75 -41.96 -67.08
CA VAL A 18 -5.33 -42.15 -66.74
C VAL A 18 -4.46 -41.11 -67.43
N ALA A 19 -4.72 -40.76 -68.70
CA ALA A 19 -4.01 -39.68 -69.39
C ALA A 19 -4.33 -38.31 -68.78
N MET A 20 -5.56 -38.08 -68.31
CA MET A 20 -5.96 -36.85 -67.62
C MET A 20 -5.41 -36.80 -66.19
N ALA A 21 -5.30 -37.92 -65.48
CA ALA A 21 -4.62 -38.02 -64.19
C ALA A 21 -3.09 -37.84 -64.34
N ILE A 22 -2.49 -38.37 -65.42
CA ILE A 22 -1.07 -38.16 -65.75
C ILE A 22 -0.83 -36.71 -66.18
N LEU A 23 -1.76 -36.08 -66.92
CA LEU A 23 -1.69 -34.66 -67.28
C LEU A 23 -1.97 -33.74 -66.08
N ILE A 24 -2.76 -34.16 -65.09
CA ILE A 24 -2.96 -33.43 -63.82
C ILE A 24 -1.76 -33.65 -62.87
N SER A 25 -1.03 -34.76 -62.97
CA SER A 25 0.23 -34.96 -62.25
C SER A 25 1.45 -34.34 -62.97
N ALA A 26 1.38 -34.10 -64.29
CA ALA A 26 2.45 -33.52 -65.11
C ALA A 26 2.26 -32.02 -65.38
N ALA A 27 1.03 -31.52 -65.33
CA ALA A 27 0.79 -30.12 -64.96
C ALA A 27 0.91 -30.05 -63.44
N GLY A 28 2.14 -30.15 -62.94
CA GLY A 28 2.45 -29.56 -61.65
C GLY A 28 1.83 -28.17 -61.67
N LEU A 29 1.13 -27.79 -60.60
CA LEU A 29 0.79 -26.40 -60.39
C LEU A 29 2.09 -25.64 -60.59
N ALA A 30 2.25 -24.97 -61.73
CA ALA A 30 3.21 -23.91 -61.88
C ALA A 30 2.68 -22.82 -60.95
N VAL A 31 2.96 -22.98 -59.65
CA VAL A 31 3.00 -21.88 -58.71
C VAL A 31 3.91 -20.87 -59.41
N ALA A 32 3.37 -19.71 -59.75
CA ALA A 32 4.19 -18.64 -60.30
C ALA A 32 5.42 -18.51 -59.39
N GLU A 33 6.63 -18.62 -59.96
CA GLU A 33 7.84 -18.47 -59.16
C GLU A 33 7.76 -17.11 -58.46
N SER A 34 7.80 -17.14 -57.13
CA SER A 34 7.76 -15.93 -56.34
C SER A 34 9.08 -15.20 -56.50
N ASP A 35 9.01 -13.92 -56.89
CA ASP A 35 10.18 -13.03 -56.95
C ASP A 35 10.59 -12.53 -55.55
N SER A 36 9.89 -12.94 -54.49
CA SER A 36 10.23 -12.59 -53.11
C SER A 36 11.29 -13.51 -52.52
N VAL A 37 12.32 -12.90 -51.94
CA VAL A 37 13.33 -13.59 -51.14
C VAL A 37 12.70 -14.25 -49.91
N PHE A 38 11.75 -13.60 -49.24
CA PHE A 38 11.20 -14.09 -47.98
C PHE A 38 10.28 -15.29 -48.18
N ASP A 39 9.38 -15.24 -49.16
CA ASP A 39 8.60 -16.41 -49.55
C ASP A 39 9.51 -17.58 -49.97
N LEU A 40 10.57 -17.30 -50.75
CA LEU A 40 11.57 -18.32 -51.12
C LEU A 40 12.29 -18.90 -49.89
N LEU A 41 12.68 -18.09 -48.91
CA LEU A 41 13.33 -18.55 -47.68
C LEU A 41 12.42 -19.50 -46.89
N GLY A 42 11.14 -19.16 -46.77
CA GLY A 42 10.14 -20.02 -46.12
C GLY A 42 9.95 -21.36 -46.84
N GLN A 43 9.82 -21.33 -48.18
CA GLN A 43 9.70 -22.55 -48.99
C GLN A 43 10.95 -23.43 -48.86
N ARG A 44 12.13 -22.80 -48.92
CA ARG A 44 13.42 -23.46 -48.87
C ARG A 44 13.69 -24.09 -47.51
N ALA A 45 13.36 -23.41 -46.41
CA ALA A 45 13.47 -23.97 -45.08
C ALA A 45 12.62 -25.25 -44.94
N ALA A 46 11.38 -25.23 -45.46
CA ALA A 46 10.52 -26.40 -45.48
C ALA A 46 11.03 -27.53 -46.39
N ASP A 47 11.66 -27.21 -47.53
CA ASP A 47 12.27 -28.21 -48.42
C ASP A 47 13.47 -28.90 -47.76
N VAL A 48 14.39 -28.14 -47.15
CA VAL A 48 15.51 -28.69 -46.38
C VAL A 48 14.99 -29.55 -45.22
N ALA A 49 13.93 -29.11 -44.55
CA ALA A 49 13.28 -29.89 -43.52
C ALA A 49 12.71 -31.20 -44.07
N LYS A 50 12.02 -31.22 -45.23
CA LYS A 50 11.51 -32.46 -45.85
C LYS A 50 12.61 -33.43 -46.25
N GLU A 51 13.78 -32.95 -46.65
CA GLU A 51 14.92 -33.81 -46.95
C GLU A 51 15.48 -34.46 -45.68
N LYS A 52 15.66 -33.67 -44.62
CA LYS A 52 16.28 -34.13 -43.37
C LYS A 52 15.30 -34.84 -42.43
N LEU A 53 14.01 -34.52 -42.53
CA LEU A 53 12.87 -35.14 -41.88
C LEU A 53 11.92 -35.59 -42.99
N PRO A 54 11.97 -36.86 -43.44
CA PRO A 54 11.15 -37.30 -44.56
C PRO A 54 9.66 -37.24 -44.21
N PHE A 55 9.01 -36.13 -44.55
CA PHE A 55 7.58 -35.89 -44.45
C PHE A 55 7.00 -35.38 -45.76
N VAL A 56 5.70 -35.55 -45.95
CA VAL A 56 4.98 -35.10 -47.15
C VAL A 56 4.15 -33.86 -46.84
N TYR A 57 3.82 -33.09 -47.88
CA TYR A 57 2.96 -31.93 -47.77
C TYR A 57 1.67 -32.23 -46.99
N GLY A 58 1.36 -31.40 -45.99
CA GLY A 58 0.15 -31.50 -45.19
C GLY A 58 0.15 -32.63 -44.15
N ASN A 59 1.32 -33.20 -43.82
CA ASN A 59 1.42 -34.22 -42.78
C ASN A 59 1.01 -33.64 -41.39
N PRO A 60 -0.03 -34.20 -40.73
CA PRO A 60 -0.52 -33.68 -39.45
C PRO A 60 0.41 -33.95 -38.25
N ASN A 61 1.47 -34.75 -38.45
CA ASN A 61 2.48 -35.01 -37.42
C ASN A 61 3.62 -33.99 -37.42
N ILE A 62 3.60 -33.04 -38.36
CA ILE A 62 4.60 -31.98 -38.45
C ILE A 62 4.08 -30.72 -37.80
N LEU A 63 4.87 -30.20 -36.87
CA LEU A 63 4.75 -28.85 -36.35
C LEU A 63 5.83 -27.99 -37.01
N ALA A 64 5.42 -26.92 -37.69
CA ALA A 64 6.31 -25.85 -38.11
C ALA A 64 6.29 -24.73 -37.06
N MET A 65 7.44 -24.15 -36.79
CA MET A 65 7.61 -22.99 -35.91
C MET A 65 8.53 -21.98 -36.57
N THR A 66 8.27 -20.70 -36.39
CA THR A 66 9.11 -19.61 -36.90
C THR A 66 8.81 -18.33 -36.14
N ASP A 67 9.76 -17.40 -36.09
CA ASP A 67 9.53 -16.02 -35.62
C ASP A 67 9.28 -15.01 -36.76
N ALA A 68 9.09 -15.52 -37.98
CA ALA A 68 8.66 -14.74 -39.13
C ALA A 68 7.37 -13.94 -38.82
N GLY A 69 7.32 -12.69 -39.25
CA GLY A 69 6.24 -11.75 -38.93
C GLY A 69 6.50 -10.90 -37.67
N HIS A 70 7.43 -11.31 -36.80
CA HIS A 70 7.89 -10.49 -35.66
C HIS A 70 9.27 -9.87 -35.90
N VAL A 71 10.16 -10.62 -36.55
CA VAL A 71 11.51 -10.16 -36.87
C VAL A 71 11.49 -9.16 -38.03
N ILE A 72 12.26 -8.08 -37.89
CA ILE A 72 12.51 -7.06 -38.91
C ILE A 72 13.98 -7.14 -39.32
N VAL A 73 14.24 -7.38 -40.60
CA VAL A 73 15.59 -7.65 -41.13
C VAL A 73 16.09 -6.54 -42.06
N GLY A 74 17.38 -6.58 -42.42
CA GLY A 74 17.97 -5.64 -43.38
C GLY A 74 18.56 -4.35 -42.79
N GLY A 75 18.76 -4.29 -41.46
CA GLY A 75 19.68 -3.33 -40.81
C GLY A 75 19.31 -1.85 -40.80
N GLU A 76 18.24 -1.41 -41.47
CA GLU A 76 17.81 -0.02 -41.53
C GLU A 76 16.59 0.29 -40.64
N VAL A 77 16.41 1.57 -40.29
CA VAL A 77 15.20 2.05 -39.58
C VAL A 77 13.98 1.85 -40.49
N GLY A 78 13.07 0.96 -40.09
CA GLY A 78 11.93 0.55 -40.92
C GLY A 78 12.26 -0.60 -41.89
N GLY A 79 13.21 -1.47 -41.54
CA GLY A 79 13.65 -2.63 -42.32
C GLY A 79 12.54 -3.57 -42.84
N LYS A 80 12.96 -4.62 -43.54
CA LYS A 80 12.07 -5.54 -44.25
C LYS A 80 11.32 -6.44 -43.27
N THR A 81 10.02 -6.57 -43.48
CA THR A 81 9.17 -7.48 -42.73
C THR A 81 9.31 -8.90 -43.26
N THR A 82 8.91 -9.90 -42.46
CA THR A 82 9.20 -11.32 -42.73
C THR A 82 7.94 -12.18 -42.88
N GLU A 83 6.73 -11.60 -42.93
CA GLU A 83 5.47 -12.36 -43.06
C GLU A 83 5.42 -13.26 -44.31
N GLU A 84 6.04 -12.87 -45.42
CA GLU A 84 6.06 -13.68 -46.65
C GLU A 84 6.77 -15.03 -46.43
N CYS A 85 7.69 -15.15 -45.46
CA CYS A 85 8.26 -16.44 -45.07
C CYS A 85 7.20 -17.43 -44.58
N ILE A 86 6.15 -16.94 -43.92
CA ILE A 86 5.04 -17.76 -43.42
C ILE A 86 4.28 -18.37 -44.60
N ASP A 87 4.01 -17.57 -45.64
CA ASP A 87 3.37 -18.04 -46.87
C ASP A 87 4.20 -19.13 -47.55
N GLY A 88 5.52 -18.96 -47.60
CA GLY A 88 6.45 -19.95 -48.15
C GLY A 88 6.46 -21.26 -47.36
N VAL A 89 6.49 -21.18 -46.03
CA VAL A 89 6.39 -22.37 -45.16
C VAL A 89 5.06 -23.09 -45.39
N ILE A 90 3.95 -22.37 -45.49
CA ILE A 90 2.62 -22.93 -45.78
C ILE A 90 2.61 -23.62 -47.14
N ALA A 91 3.11 -22.95 -48.18
CA ALA A 91 3.09 -23.44 -49.55
C ALA A 91 3.91 -24.73 -49.71
N SER A 92 5.06 -24.84 -49.04
CA SER A 92 5.97 -25.98 -49.18
C SER A 92 5.70 -27.13 -48.21
N SER A 93 5.31 -26.84 -46.96
CA SER A 93 5.08 -27.87 -45.93
C SER A 93 3.61 -28.30 -45.79
N GLY A 94 2.66 -27.41 -46.11
CA GLY A 94 1.24 -27.61 -45.86
C GLY A 94 0.82 -27.47 -44.38
N CYS A 95 1.75 -27.06 -43.50
CA CYS A 95 1.46 -26.64 -42.13
C CYS A 95 0.79 -25.28 -42.14
N THR A 96 -0.22 -25.07 -41.30
CA THR A 96 -0.99 -23.81 -41.28
C THR A 96 -1.46 -23.49 -39.87
N ILE A 97 -1.64 -22.20 -39.57
CA ILE A 97 -2.20 -21.74 -38.29
C ILE A 97 -3.57 -22.39 -38.03
N GLY A 98 -4.43 -22.48 -39.05
CA GLY A 98 -5.77 -23.08 -38.94
C GLY A 98 -5.78 -24.60 -38.69
N LYS A 99 -4.68 -25.31 -38.94
CA LYS A 99 -4.49 -26.73 -38.57
C LYS A 99 -3.82 -26.90 -37.21
N ALA A 100 -3.55 -25.78 -36.52
CA ALA A 100 -2.81 -25.71 -35.26
C ALA A 100 -1.44 -26.42 -35.35
N ASN A 101 -0.78 -26.40 -36.51
CA ASN A 101 0.52 -27.05 -36.70
C ASN A 101 1.56 -26.14 -37.39
N LEU A 102 1.30 -24.83 -37.36
CA LEU A 102 2.26 -23.75 -37.62
C LEU A 102 2.10 -22.73 -36.49
N LEU A 103 3.16 -22.52 -35.72
CA LEU A 103 3.20 -21.53 -34.64
C LEU A 103 4.15 -20.40 -35.02
N VAL A 104 3.70 -19.17 -34.85
CA VAL A 104 4.46 -17.94 -35.08
C VAL A 104 4.89 -17.40 -33.72
N ILE A 105 6.16 -17.59 -33.40
CA ILE A 105 6.74 -17.33 -32.08
C ILE A 105 7.21 -15.89 -32.01
N GLN A 106 6.60 -15.11 -31.11
CA GLN A 106 7.00 -13.74 -30.84
C GLN A 106 8.39 -13.69 -30.23
N ARG A 107 9.24 -12.82 -30.77
CA ARG A 107 10.56 -12.49 -30.21
C ARG A 107 10.86 -11.01 -30.46
N SER A 108 11.95 -10.51 -29.88
CA SER A 108 12.42 -9.15 -30.20
C SER A 108 12.67 -9.02 -31.70
N LYS A 109 12.30 -7.88 -32.29
CA LYS A 109 12.36 -7.67 -33.74
C LYS A 109 13.78 -7.75 -34.32
N GLU A 110 14.81 -7.65 -33.49
CA GLU A 110 16.23 -7.69 -33.84
C GLU A 110 16.83 -9.10 -33.83
N GLN A 111 16.07 -10.12 -33.44
CA GLN A 111 16.58 -11.50 -33.38
C GLN A 111 16.78 -12.09 -34.79
N PRO A 112 17.69 -13.07 -34.97
CA PRO A 112 17.86 -13.76 -36.24
C PRO A 112 16.58 -14.49 -36.68
N LEU A 113 16.22 -14.40 -37.97
CA LEU A 113 15.09 -15.15 -38.53
C LEU A 113 15.40 -16.66 -38.52
N TRP A 114 14.46 -17.47 -37.99
CA TRP A 114 14.62 -18.93 -37.96
C TRP A 114 13.35 -19.70 -38.30
N PHE A 115 13.53 -20.98 -38.58
CA PHE A 115 12.50 -21.96 -38.85
C PHE A 115 12.80 -23.27 -38.11
N ALA A 116 11.79 -23.90 -37.55
CA ALA A 116 11.91 -25.24 -37.00
C ALA A 116 10.77 -26.15 -37.46
N PHE A 117 11.08 -27.41 -37.67
CA PHE A 117 10.12 -28.43 -38.08
C PHE A 117 10.29 -29.65 -37.19
N PHE A 118 9.26 -29.99 -36.44
CA PHE A 118 9.25 -31.13 -35.53
C PHE A 118 8.29 -32.22 -36.01
N ASN A 119 8.73 -33.47 -35.98
CA ASN A 119 7.90 -34.62 -36.28
C ASN A 119 7.55 -35.40 -35.01
N LYS A 120 6.30 -35.29 -34.54
CA LYS A 120 5.87 -35.95 -33.30
C LYS A 120 5.91 -37.47 -33.34
N SER A 121 5.92 -38.10 -34.52
CA SER A 121 6.02 -39.56 -34.63
C SER A 121 7.43 -40.09 -34.43
N SER A 122 8.47 -39.29 -34.74
CA SER A 122 9.87 -39.70 -34.59
C SER A 122 10.60 -38.98 -33.46
N GLY A 123 10.05 -37.86 -32.96
CA GLY A 123 10.73 -36.99 -32.00
C GLY A 123 11.83 -36.12 -32.62
N GLU A 124 12.00 -36.16 -33.93
CA GLU A 124 13.09 -35.45 -34.62
C GLU A 124 12.67 -34.03 -34.96
N CYS A 125 13.58 -33.08 -34.75
CA CYS A 125 13.44 -31.68 -35.10
C CYS A 125 14.58 -31.23 -36.03
N VAL A 126 14.24 -30.40 -37.01
CA VAL A 126 15.19 -29.67 -37.84
C VAL A 126 15.02 -28.18 -37.56
N TYR A 127 16.10 -27.51 -37.21
CA TYR A 127 16.17 -26.08 -36.98
C TYR A 127 17.06 -25.44 -38.04
N LEU A 128 16.63 -24.29 -38.56
CA LEU A 128 17.34 -23.50 -39.55
C LEU A 128 17.36 -22.03 -39.11
N GLU A 129 18.53 -21.42 -39.13
CA GLU A 129 18.69 -19.97 -38.89
C GLU A 129 19.23 -19.30 -40.15
N VAL A 130 18.60 -18.22 -40.58
CA VAL A 130 18.91 -17.58 -41.87
C VAL A 130 20.13 -16.68 -41.75
N ASP A 131 21.03 -16.76 -42.73
CA ASP A 131 22.16 -15.84 -42.84
C ASP A 131 21.69 -14.45 -43.26
N SER A 132 22.01 -13.44 -42.45
CA SER A 132 21.58 -12.06 -42.72
C SER A 132 22.05 -11.48 -44.05
N SER A 133 23.11 -12.01 -44.65
CA SER A 133 23.63 -11.56 -45.94
C SER A 133 22.67 -11.82 -47.11
N VAL A 134 21.70 -12.74 -46.96
CA VAL A 134 20.76 -13.07 -48.03
C VAL A 134 19.59 -12.10 -48.14
N PHE A 135 19.35 -11.27 -47.13
CA PHE A 135 18.18 -10.38 -47.08
C PHE A 135 18.20 -9.26 -48.14
N ASP A 136 19.38 -8.89 -48.64
CA ASP A 136 19.56 -7.86 -49.67
C ASP A 136 19.84 -8.43 -51.07
N MET A 137 19.84 -9.74 -51.21
CA MET A 137 19.96 -10.43 -52.49
C MET A 137 18.61 -10.42 -53.23
N THR A 138 18.64 -10.79 -54.51
CA THR A 138 17.44 -11.10 -55.29
C THR A 138 17.03 -12.56 -55.10
N ALA A 139 15.76 -12.91 -55.32
CA ALA A 139 15.29 -14.29 -55.22
C ALA A 139 16.09 -15.26 -56.13
N ALA A 140 16.49 -14.81 -57.32
CA ALA A 140 17.31 -15.59 -58.24
C ALA A 140 18.72 -15.88 -57.68
N GLU A 141 19.34 -14.90 -57.02
CA GLU A 141 20.65 -15.07 -56.39
C GLU A 141 20.56 -16.02 -55.20
N VAL A 142 19.56 -15.86 -54.32
CA VAL A 142 19.33 -16.76 -53.18
C VAL A 142 19.08 -18.19 -53.65
N LYS A 143 18.28 -18.39 -54.71
CA LYS A 143 17.99 -19.72 -55.30
C LYS A 143 19.25 -20.44 -55.82
N ALA A 144 20.26 -19.69 -56.25
CA ALA A 144 21.51 -20.25 -56.77
C ALA A 144 22.50 -20.67 -55.66
N LEU A 145 22.36 -20.15 -54.44
CA LEU A 145 23.20 -20.51 -53.31
C LEU A 145 22.94 -21.96 -52.84
N PRO A 146 23.94 -22.68 -52.31
CA PRO A 146 23.72 -23.91 -51.54
C PRO A 146 23.10 -23.61 -50.17
N ASP A 147 22.44 -24.59 -49.53
CA ASP A 147 21.72 -24.34 -48.26
C ASP A 147 22.61 -23.82 -47.13
N GLY A 148 23.86 -24.26 -47.05
CA GLY A 148 24.82 -23.78 -46.05
C GLY A 148 25.32 -22.34 -46.25
N GLU A 149 24.99 -21.71 -47.37
CA GLU A 149 25.20 -20.27 -47.59
C GLU A 149 23.91 -19.46 -47.36
N VAL A 150 22.75 -20.13 -47.29
CA VAL A 150 21.46 -19.50 -46.96
C VAL A 150 21.20 -19.53 -45.45
N PHE A 151 21.61 -20.60 -44.78
CA PHE A 151 21.38 -20.81 -43.36
C PHE A 151 22.71 -20.91 -42.62
N THR A 152 22.89 -20.06 -41.60
CA THR A 152 24.06 -20.10 -40.69
C THR A 152 24.04 -21.35 -39.83
N ILE A 153 22.85 -21.85 -39.50
CA ILE A 153 22.64 -23.07 -38.74
C ILE A 153 21.69 -23.97 -39.50
N ILE A 154 22.07 -25.23 -39.68
CA ILE A 154 21.16 -26.31 -40.08
C ILE A 154 21.39 -27.48 -39.12
N ALA A 155 20.55 -27.58 -38.09
CA ALA A 155 20.66 -28.58 -37.04
C ALA A 155 19.54 -29.60 -37.16
N LYS A 156 19.87 -30.88 -36.91
CA LYS A 156 18.88 -31.95 -36.73
C LYS A 156 19.17 -32.67 -35.43
N ALA A 157 18.16 -32.80 -34.58
CA ALA A 157 18.28 -33.57 -33.34
C ALA A 157 16.95 -34.21 -32.92
N ASN A 158 17.04 -35.31 -32.19
CA ASN A 158 15.89 -35.89 -31.51
C ASN A 158 15.65 -35.14 -30.20
N ILE A 159 14.49 -34.50 -30.10
CA ILE A 159 14.08 -33.68 -28.97
C ILE A 159 12.85 -34.26 -28.25
N ALA A 160 12.47 -35.52 -28.48
CA ALA A 160 11.32 -36.12 -27.80
C ALA A 160 11.48 -36.06 -26.27
N ALA A 161 10.42 -35.68 -25.56
CA ALA A 161 10.42 -35.56 -24.10
C ALA A 161 10.92 -36.83 -23.42
N ASP A 162 10.41 -38.01 -23.79
CA ASP A 162 10.85 -39.29 -23.22
C ASP A 162 12.37 -39.48 -23.32
N LYS A 163 12.99 -39.07 -24.43
CA LYS A 163 14.44 -39.17 -24.61
C LYS A 163 15.16 -38.17 -23.72
N LEU A 164 14.75 -36.90 -23.78
CA LEU A 164 15.38 -35.81 -23.03
C LEU A 164 15.27 -36.00 -21.51
N LEU A 165 14.15 -36.55 -21.04
CA LEU A 165 13.89 -36.79 -19.63
C LEU A 165 14.62 -38.02 -19.09
N ASN A 166 14.81 -39.06 -19.92
CA ASN A 166 15.54 -40.27 -19.52
C ASN A 166 17.06 -40.15 -19.68
N GLU A 167 17.55 -39.30 -20.60
CA GLU A 167 18.97 -39.14 -20.91
C GLU A 167 19.43 -37.66 -20.85
N PRO A 168 19.16 -36.91 -19.76
CA PRO A 168 19.39 -35.47 -19.76
C PRO A 168 20.86 -35.07 -19.81
N GLU A 169 21.74 -35.85 -19.18
CA GLU A 169 23.19 -35.63 -19.21
C GLU A 169 23.76 -35.75 -20.64
N ALA A 170 23.18 -36.63 -21.46
CA ALA A 170 23.61 -36.81 -22.86
C ALA A 170 23.17 -35.66 -23.77
N TRP A 171 22.16 -34.89 -23.37
CA TRP A 171 21.66 -33.72 -24.08
C TRP A 171 22.25 -32.39 -23.61
N GLN A 172 22.77 -32.34 -22.38
CA GLN A 172 23.36 -31.12 -21.81
C GLN A 172 24.45 -30.48 -22.70
N PRO A 173 25.38 -31.23 -23.34
CA PRO A 173 26.36 -30.63 -24.23
C PRO A 173 25.75 -29.87 -25.42
N GLN A 174 24.59 -30.30 -25.92
CA GLN A 174 23.87 -29.69 -27.04
C GLN A 174 23.16 -28.42 -26.58
N MET A 175 22.59 -28.42 -25.36
CA MET A 175 22.08 -27.24 -24.69
C MET A 175 23.17 -26.16 -24.54
N ASP A 176 24.35 -26.55 -24.04
CA ASP A 176 25.47 -25.63 -23.83
C ASP A 176 26.10 -25.13 -25.14
N ALA A 177 26.17 -25.99 -26.17
CA ALA A 177 26.69 -25.66 -27.49
C ALA A 177 25.74 -24.78 -28.31
N LYS A 178 24.52 -24.53 -27.81
CA LYS A 178 23.49 -23.75 -28.48
C LYS A 178 23.21 -24.21 -29.91
N VAL A 179 22.95 -25.51 -30.07
CA VAL A 179 22.74 -26.13 -31.39
C VAL A 179 21.53 -25.57 -32.15
N PHE A 180 20.66 -24.81 -31.48
CA PHE A 180 19.49 -24.13 -32.04
C PHE A 180 19.60 -22.61 -31.93
N GLY A 181 20.81 -22.06 -31.95
CA GLY A 181 21.03 -20.62 -32.01
C GLY A 181 20.63 -19.87 -30.74
N GLY A 182 20.51 -20.55 -29.59
CA GLY A 182 20.01 -19.96 -28.35
C GLY A 182 18.53 -20.23 -28.09
N ASN A 183 17.82 -20.94 -28.98
CA ASN A 183 16.41 -21.30 -28.84
C ASN A 183 16.19 -22.67 -28.18
N GLU A 184 17.20 -23.22 -27.50
CA GLU A 184 17.19 -24.63 -27.11
C GLU A 184 15.99 -24.96 -26.22
N PHE A 185 15.69 -24.09 -25.25
CA PHE A 185 14.57 -24.29 -24.35
C PHE A 185 13.22 -24.24 -25.10
N SER A 186 12.96 -23.22 -25.92
CA SER A 186 11.73 -23.13 -26.73
C SER A 186 11.56 -24.32 -27.68
N ILE A 187 12.64 -24.75 -28.35
CA ILE A 187 12.61 -25.86 -29.30
C ILE A 187 12.39 -27.20 -28.60
N ILE A 188 12.83 -27.41 -27.36
CA ILE A 188 12.51 -28.65 -26.65
C ILE A 188 11.16 -28.61 -25.93
N THR A 189 10.67 -27.46 -25.48
CA THR A 189 9.43 -27.44 -24.68
C THR A 189 8.17 -27.31 -25.53
N ILE A 190 8.12 -26.38 -26.49
CA ILE A 190 6.92 -26.10 -27.30
C ILE A 190 6.47 -27.35 -28.10
N PRO A 191 7.35 -28.04 -28.86
CA PRO A 191 6.90 -29.14 -29.70
C PRO A 191 6.42 -30.35 -28.90
N ASN A 192 6.99 -30.60 -27.73
CA ASN A 192 6.59 -31.72 -26.87
C ASN A 192 5.23 -31.48 -26.23
N VAL A 193 4.93 -30.25 -25.80
CA VAL A 193 3.62 -29.91 -25.24
C VAL A 193 2.57 -29.85 -26.36
N TRP A 194 2.92 -29.33 -27.54
CA TRP A 194 2.06 -29.45 -28.72
C TRP A 194 1.73 -30.91 -29.07
N ALA A 195 2.72 -31.81 -29.00
CA ALA A 195 2.52 -33.24 -29.28
C ALA A 195 1.58 -33.93 -28.29
N LYS A 196 1.50 -33.44 -27.04
CA LYS A 196 0.54 -33.87 -26.01
C LYS A 196 -0.88 -33.36 -26.26
N GLY A 197 -1.08 -32.44 -27.21
CA GLY A 197 -2.40 -31.91 -27.54
C GLY A 197 -2.77 -30.65 -26.75
N ALA A 198 -1.78 -29.80 -26.46
CA ALA A 198 -1.98 -28.53 -25.78
C ALA A 198 -3.19 -27.73 -26.31
N PRO A 199 -4.01 -27.15 -25.43
CA PRO A 199 -5.14 -26.31 -25.82
C PRO A 199 -4.70 -25.14 -26.71
N TYR A 200 -5.58 -24.74 -27.62
CA TYR A 200 -5.30 -23.63 -28.54
C TYR A 200 -4.96 -22.33 -27.82
N GLU A 201 -5.67 -22.01 -26.73
CA GLU A 201 -5.42 -20.81 -25.92
C GLU A 201 -4.03 -20.82 -25.29
N LEU A 202 -3.60 -21.97 -24.76
CA LEU A 202 -2.24 -22.14 -24.23
C LEU A 202 -1.19 -21.96 -25.34
N LEU A 203 -1.42 -22.53 -26.54
CA LEU A 203 -0.51 -22.35 -27.68
C LEU A 203 -0.43 -20.88 -28.12
N LYS A 204 -1.54 -20.13 -28.10
CA LYS A 204 -1.54 -18.69 -28.35
C LYS A 204 -0.75 -17.92 -27.31
N THR A 205 -0.86 -18.29 -26.03
CA THR A 205 -0.04 -17.70 -24.96
C THR A 205 1.43 -17.99 -25.17
N VAL A 206 1.79 -19.21 -25.56
CA VAL A 206 3.18 -19.62 -25.83
C VAL A 206 3.75 -18.89 -27.05
N GLU A 207 2.96 -18.67 -28.10
CA GLU A 207 3.37 -17.82 -29.23
C GLU A 207 3.72 -16.40 -28.77
N PHE A 208 3.06 -15.84 -27.75
CA PHE A 208 3.40 -14.54 -27.18
C PHE A 208 4.60 -14.59 -26.21
N HIS A 209 4.64 -15.61 -25.34
CA HIS A 209 5.63 -15.75 -24.28
C HIS A 209 6.99 -16.28 -24.77
N ASP A 210 7.07 -16.80 -26.01
CA ASP A 210 8.26 -17.30 -26.70
C ASP A 210 8.76 -18.72 -26.33
N HIS A 211 8.28 -19.25 -25.22
CA HIS A 211 8.54 -20.61 -24.76
C HIS A 211 7.38 -21.13 -23.90
N ILE A 212 7.38 -22.42 -23.60
CA ILE A 212 6.55 -22.95 -22.53
C ILE A 212 7.40 -23.27 -21.31
N CYS A 213 6.88 -22.87 -20.15
CA CYS A 213 7.41 -23.19 -18.84
C CYS A 213 6.24 -23.38 -17.85
N PRO A 214 6.48 -23.98 -16.66
CA PRO A 214 5.43 -24.22 -15.69
C PRO A 214 4.73 -22.94 -15.22
N GLY A 215 5.42 -21.79 -15.32
CA GLY A 215 4.85 -20.47 -15.08
C GLY A 215 3.72 -20.12 -16.05
N VAL A 216 3.89 -20.33 -17.35
CA VAL A 216 2.84 -20.09 -18.35
C VAL A 216 1.67 -21.05 -18.14
N THR A 217 1.97 -22.34 -17.95
CA THR A 217 0.97 -23.38 -17.70
C THR A 217 0.15 -23.06 -16.44
N SER A 218 0.77 -22.55 -15.38
CA SER A 218 0.06 -22.10 -14.18
C SER A 218 -0.94 -20.98 -14.47
N GLY A 219 -0.64 -20.07 -15.40
CA GLY A 219 -1.56 -19.02 -15.82
C GLY A 219 -2.81 -19.57 -16.51
N TYR A 220 -2.64 -20.54 -17.40
CA TYR A 220 -3.76 -21.23 -18.03
C TYR A 220 -4.64 -21.96 -16.98
N PHE A 221 -4.04 -22.59 -15.97
CA PHE A 221 -4.81 -23.24 -14.90
C PHE A 221 -5.54 -22.25 -13.99
N ILE A 222 -4.95 -21.08 -13.73
CA ILE A 222 -5.63 -20.01 -13.00
C ILE A 222 -6.81 -19.47 -13.81
N ILE A 223 -6.69 -19.35 -15.14
CA ILE A 223 -7.80 -18.98 -16.02
C ILE A 223 -8.95 -19.98 -15.91
N GLU A 224 -8.65 -21.28 -16.04
CA GLU A 224 -9.63 -22.36 -15.88
C GLU A 224 -10.31 -22.34 -14.50
N TYR A 225 -9.58 -21.97 -13.45
CA TYR A 225 -10.14 -21.77 -12.10
C TYR A 225 -11.08 -20.57 -12.05
N LEU A 226 -10.68 -19.43 -12.64
CA LEU A 226 -11.48 -18.21 -12.68
C LEU A 226 -12.76 -18.36 -13.51
N ASP A 227 -12.72 -19.09 -14.62
CA ASP A 227 -13.92 -19.35 -15.44
C ASP A 227 -15.00 -20.12 -14.69
N GLU A 228 -14.62 -20.92 -13.69
CA GLU A 228 -15.57 -21.62 -12.82
C GLU A 228 -15.96 -20.82 -11.58
N ASN A 229 -14.99 -20.18 -10.93
CA ASN A 229 -15.18 -19.59 -9.60
C ASN A 229 -15.46 -18.09 -9.62
N LEU A 230 -15.09 -17.38 -10.70
CA LEU A 230 -15.31 -15.95 -10.87
C LEU A 230 -15.88 -15.58 -12.26
N PRO A 231 -16.81 -16.35 -12.86
CA PRO A 231 -17.23 -16.15 -14.25
C PRO A 231 -17.81 -14.76 -14.48
N LEU A 232 -17.44 -14.13 -15.60
CA LEU A 232 -18.02 -12.86 -16.03
C LEU A 232 -19.52 -13.02 -16.34
N GLN A 233 -20.33 -12.02 -15.97
CA GLN A 233 -21.76 -11.97 -16.29
C GLN A 233 -22.08 -10.70 -17.10
N GLY A 234 -22.86 -10.84 -18.17
CA GLY A 234 -23.32 -9.70 -18.96
C GLY A 234 -22.18 -8.89 -19.57
N ASN A 235 -22.11 -7.60 -19.22
CA ASN A 235 -21.12 -6.63 -19.72
C ASN A 235 -19.94 -6.39 -18.74
N GLN A 236 -19.75 -7.27 -17.76
CA GLN A 236 -18.66 -7.21 -16.80
C GLN A 236 -17.30 -7.49 -17.45
N ASN A 237 -16.23 -7.07 -16.77
CA ASN A 237 -14.86 -7.36 -17.19
C ASN A 237 -13.98 -7.72 -16.00
N TYR A 238 -12.88 -8.42 -16.25
CA TYR A 238 -11.86 -8.57 -15.22
C TYR A 238 -11.04 -7.28 -15.04
N GLU A 239 -10.73 -6.94 -13.79
CA GLU A 239 -9.59 -6.12 -13.40
C GLU A 239 -8.59 -7.08 -12.74
N ILE A 240 -7.32 -7.04 -13.16
CA ILE A 240 -6.30 -8.00 -12.71
C ILE A 240 -5.08 -7.24 -12.21
N ILE A 241 -4.59 -7.68 -11.06
CA ILE A 241 -3.37 -7.19 -10.42
C ILE A 241 -2.44 -8.39 -10.24
N GLY A 242 -1.42 -8.49 -11.10
CA GLY A 242 -0.36 -9.47 -10.97
C GLY A 242 0.63 -9.05 -9.90
N CYS A 243 0.40 -9.48 -8.66
CA CYS A 243 1.28 -9.22 -7.54
C CYS A 243 1.58 -10.54 -6.81
N PRO A 244 2.76 -11.14 -6.90
CA PRO A 244 3.86 -10.76 -7.79
C PRO A 244 3.57 -11.14 -9.26
N PRO A 245 4.24 -10.49 -10.23
CA PRO A 245 4.16 -10.90 -11.62
C PRO A 245 5.13 -12.05 -11.93
N TRP A 246 4.69 -12.99 -12.77
CA TRP A 246 5.55 -13.99 -13.43
C TRP A 246 4.93 -14.44 -14.76
N CYS A 247 5.49 -15.47 -15.40
CA CYS A 247 5.06 -15.98 -16.71
C CYS A 247 3.56 -16.29 -16.84
N LYS A 248 2.82 -16.48 -15.73
CA LYS A 248 1.36 -16.67 -15.76
C LYS A 248 0.64 -15.48 -16.39
N ASP A 249 1.21 -14.29 -16.23
CA ASP A 249 0.49 -13.05 -16.50
C ASP A 249 0.29 -12.82 -17.99
N ASP A 250 1.19 -13.36 -18.81
CA ASP A 250 1.06 -13.38 -20.26
C ASP A 250 -0.14 -14.21 -20.73
N ALA A 251 -0.55 -15.24 -19.96
CA ALA A 251 -1.79 -15.96 -20.23
C ALA A 251 -3.00 -15.02 -20.12
N PHE A 252 -3.07 -14.18 -19.09
CA PHE A 252 -4.15 -13.21 -18.92
C PHE A 252 -4.11 -12.11 -19.99
N GLN A 253 -2.91 -11.67 -20.40
CA GLN A 253 -2.75 -10.69 -21.48
C GLN A 253 -3.32 -11.22 -22.79
N VAL A 254 -3.06 -12.49 -23.12
CA VAL A 254 -3.47 -13.11 -24.38
C VAL A 254 -4.92 -13.57 -24.36
N ILE A 255 -5.34 -14.32 -23.33
CA ILE A 255 -6.63 -15.00 -23.31
C ILE A 255 -7.75 -14.05 -22.88
N TYR A 256 -7.53 -13.24 -21.85
CA TYR A 256 -8.52 -12.27 -21.36
C TYR A 256 -8.38 -10.87 -21.96
N ASP A 257 -7.42 -10.66 -22.87
CA ASP A 257 -7.13 -9.36 -23.45
C ASP A 257 -6.81 -8.28 -22.37
N LYS A 258 -6.13 -8.70 -21.29
CA LYS A 258 -5.76 -7.86 -20.14
C LYS A 258 -4.30 -7.45 -20.19
N THR A 259 -3.97 -6.61 -21.16
CA THR A 259 -2.59 -6.13 -21.33
C THR A 259 -2.25 -4.99 -20.38
N VAL A 260 -0.96 -4.78 -20.11
CA VAL A 260 -0.47 -3.62 -19.34
C VAL A 260 -0.98 -2.30 -19.94
N GLY A 261 -0.97 -2.18 -21.27
CA GLY A 261 -1.53 -1.02 -21.98
C GLY A 261 -3.04 -0.84 -21.81
N LYS A 262 -3.77 -1.89 -21.44
CA LYS A 262 -5.20 -1.90 -21.09
C LYS A 262 -5.45 -1.81 -19.57
N ARG A 263 -4.46 -1.29 -18.82
CA ARG A 263 -4.52 -1.01 -17.37
C ARG A 263 -4.51 -2.26 -16.47
N TYR A 264 -3.97 -3.37 -16.96
CA TYR A 264 -3.46 -4.44 -16.12
C TYR A 264 -2.28 -3.92 -15.28
N VAL A 265 -2.24 -4.26 -13.99
CA VAL A 265 -1.18 -3.79 -13.08
C VAL A 265 -0.30 -4.96 -12.67
N ALA A 266 1.01 -4.78 -12.75
CA ALA A 266 2.03 -5.73 -12.28
C ALA A 266 2.86 -5.07 -11.17
N MET A 267 2.99 -5.73 -10.01
CA MET A 267 3.70 -5.21 -8.85
C MET A 267 4.54 -6.31 -8.19
N HIS A 268 5.83 -6.08 -7.95
CA HIS A 268 6.65 -7.03 -7.20
C HIS A 268 6.34 -6.95 -5.70
N LEU A 269 6.43 -8.09 -5.02
CA LEU A 269 6.52 -8.17 -3.57
C LEU A 269 7.99 -8.02 -3.14
N THR A 270 8.22 -7.51 -1.93
CA THR A 270 9.51 -7.67 -1.26
C THR A 270 9.71 -9.13 -0.84
N ASP A 271 10.95 -9.49 -0.49
CA ASP A 271 11.24 -10.84 0.00
C ASP A 271 10.50 -11.12 1.32
N GLU A 272 10.36 -10.12 2.19
CA GLU A 272 9.64 -10.21 3.47
C GLU A 272 8.13 -10.41 3.27
N ASP A 273 7.51 -9.68 2.35
CA ASP A 273 6.08 -9.83 2.04
C ASP A 273 5.82 -11.17 1.36
N SER A 274 6.71 -11.58 0.45
CA SER A 274 6.58 -12.87 -0.25
C SER A 274 6.68 -14.06 0.72
N ALA A 275 7.46 -13.94 1.80
CA ALA A 275 7.56 -15.00 2.81
C ALA A 275 6.26 -15.18 3.61
N GLN A 276 5.49 -14.11 3.79
CA GLN A 276 4.19 -14.11 4.48
C GLN A 276 3.02 -14.52 3.57
N LEU A 277 3.22 -14.47 2.25
CA LEU A 277 2.22 -14.80 1.23
C LEU A 277 2.66 -16.00 0.36
N PRO A 278 2.89 -17.18 0.93
CA PRO A 278 3.45 -18.32 0.20
C PRO A 278 2.54 -18.73 -0.97
N GLY A 279 3.09 -18.68 -2.18
CA GLY A 279 2.40 -19.08 -3.39
C GLY A 279 1.40 -18.06 -3.95
N ALA A 280 1.28 -16.85 -3.36
CA ALA A 280 0.38 -15.83 -3.87
C ALA A 280 0.56 -15.60 -5.37
N ALA A 281 -0.54 -15.61 -6.11
CA ALA A 281 -0.60 -15.64 -7.57
C ALA A 281 -1.40 -14.46 -8.14
N GLY A 282 -1.68 -13.44 -7.34
CA GLY A 282 -2.33 -12.20 -7.78
C GLY A 282 -3.79 -12.08 -7.35
N ILE A 283 -4.37 -10.96 -7.77
CA ILE A 283 -5.69 -10.51 -7.35
C ILE A 283 -6.54 -10.31 -8.60
N TYR A 284 -7.73 -10.91 -8.61
CA TYR A 284 -8.60 -11.01 -9.78
C TYR A 284 -9.98 -10.52 -9.39
N ILE A 285 -10.49 -9.52 -10.10
CA ILE A 285 -11.73 -8.82 -9.73
C ILE A 285 -12.67 -8.87 -10.93
N ARG A 286 -13.85 -9.47 -10.76
CA ARG A 286 -14.96 -9.30 -11.70
C ARG A 286 -15.61 -7.96 -11.42
N TRP A 287 -15.45 -7.04 -12.36
CA TRP A 287 -15.85 -5.64 -12.22
C TRP A 287 -17.10 -5.33 -13.06
N ASP A 288 -18.08 -4.69 -12.43
CA ASP A 288 -19.27 -4.15 -13.08
C ASP A 288 -19.16 -2.62 -13.23
N LYS A 289 -18.99 -2.17 -14.47
CA LYS A 289 -18.86 -0.75 -14.80
C LYS A 289 -20.18 0.03 -14.70
N ALA A 290 -21.33 -0.65 -14.68
CA ALA A 290 -22.61 0.03 -14.58
C ALA A 290 -22.92 0.44 -13.14
N THR A 291 -22.49 -0.36 -12.16
CA THR A 291 -22.68 -0.12 -10.73
C THR A 291 -21.42 0.41 -10.03
N ASP A 292 -20.27 0.38 -10.70
CA ASP A 292 -18.95 0.66 -10.12
C ASP A 292 -18.65 -0.23 -8.90
N THR A 293 -19.05 -1.50 -8.96
CA THR A 293 -18.82 -2.49 -7.91
C THR A 293 -18.01 -3.68 -8.44
N GLY A 294 -17.31 -4.37 -7.54
CA GLY A 294 -16.50 -5.53 -7.90
C GLY A 294 -16.66 -6.67 -6.90
N HIS A 295 -16.41 -7.89 -7.38
CA HIS A 295 -16.24 -9.07 -6.55
C HIS A 295 -14.89 -9.70 -6.89
N GLY A 296 -14.05 -9.95 -5.90
CA GLY A 296 -12.64 -10.27 -6.11
C GLY A 296 -12.14 -11.47 -5.31
N LEU A 297 -11.15 -12.14 -5.91
CA LEU A 297 -10.41 -13.26 -5.33
C LEU A 297 -8.93 -12.92 -5.28
N VAL A 298 -8.31 -13.21 -4.15
CA VAL A 298 -6.86 -13.35 -4.01
C VAL A 298 -6.53 -14.83 -4.15
N LEU A 299 -5.72 -15.19 -5.14
CA LEU A 299 -5.38 -16.58 -5.43
C LEU A 299 -3.94 -16.90 -5.09
N ALA A 300 -3.66 -18.17 -4.81
CA ALA A 300 -2.32 -18.74 -4.72
C ALA A 300 -2.19 -19.97 -5.64
N PHE A 301 -0.96 -20.23 -6.10
CA PHE A 301 -0.60 -21.42 -6.87
C PHE A 301 0.32 -22.34 -6.06
N ASN A 302 -0.05 -23.61 -5.97
CA ASN A 302 0.64 -24.59 -5.14
C ASN A 302 1.77 -25.29 -5.90
N TRP A 303 2.95 -24.65 -5.92
CA TRP A 303 4.15 -25.18 -6.56
C TRP A 303 4.64 -26.49 -5.97
N THR A 304 4.51 -26.67 -4.66
CA THR A 304 4.88 -27.93 -3.99
C THR A 304 4.03 -29.07 -4.52
N LYS A 305 2.70 -28.87 -4.57
CA LYS A 305 1.77 -29.88 -5.08
C LYS A 305 2.00 -30.15 -6.57
N ALA A 306 2.28 -29.13 -7.37
CA ALA A 306 2.59 -29.31 -8.79
C ALA A 306 3.83 -30.20 -8.99
N ARG A 307 4.90 -29.98 -8.21
CA ARG A 307 6.11 -30.81 -8.24
C ARG A 307 5.85 -32.25 -7.80
N GLU A 308 5.04 -32.43 -6.76
CA GLU A 308 4.62 -33.76 -6.30
C GLU A 308 3.85 -34.52 -7.38
N LEU A 309 2.86 -33.88 -8.02
CA LEU A 309 2.04 -34.51 -9.06
C LEU A 309 2.84 -34.84 -10.32
N CYS A 310 3.92 -34.10 -10.60
CA CYS A 310 4.81 -34.36 -11.73
C CYS A 310 6.00 -35.28 -11.36
N ASP A 311 5.99 -35.90 -10.17
CA ASP A 311 7.07 -36.78 -9.69
C ASP A 311 8.47 -36.16 -9.86
N ILE A 312 8.64 -34.90 -9.45
CA ILE A 312 9.93 -34.21 -9.56
C ILE A 312 10.90 -34.77 -8.53
N ASP A 313 12.01 -35.36 -9.01
CA ASP A 313 13.10 -35.84 -8.16
C ASP A 313 14.02 -34.67 -7.77
N GLU A 314 13.87 -34.18 -6.55
CA GLU A 314 14.69 -33.10 -6.00
C GLU A 314 16.15 -33.54 -5.74
N SER A 315 16.49 -34.84 -5.81
CA SER A 315 17.90 -35.27 -5.72
C SER A 315 18.73 -34.82 -6.92
N TYR A 316 18.08 -34.44 -8.03
CA TYR A 316 18.74 -33.92 -9.23
C TYR A 316 19.03 -32.43 -9.18
N LYS A 317 18.63 -31.71 -8.11
CA LYS A 317 18.66 -30.25 -8.05
C LYS A 317 20.02 -29.60 -8.34
N ASP A 318 21.11 -30.28 -8.00
CA ASP A 318 22.49 -29.82 -8.21
C ASP A 318 23.06 -30.19 -9.60
N GLN A 319 22.30 -30.90 -10.44
CA GLN A 319 22.72 -31.29 -11.78
C GLN A 319 22.61 -30.11 -12.76
N PRO A 320 23.55 -29.95 -13.71
CA PRO A 320 23.57 -28.80 -14.64
C PRO A 320 22.33 -28.74 -15.56
N TRP A 321 21.73 -29.90 -15.84
CA TRP A 321 20.55 -30.03 -16.70
C TRP A 321 19.21 -29.87 -15.94
N TYR A 322 19.23 -29.84 -14.60
CA TYR A 322 18.02 -29.88 -13.79
C TYR A 322 17.03 -28.76 -14.13
N TRP A 323 17.54 -27.55 -14.42
CA TRP A 323 16.70 -26.38 -14.65
C TRP A 323 15.78 -26.53 -15.87
N TRP A 324 16.25 -27.08 -16.99
CA TRP A 324 15.42 -27.29 -18.18
C TRP A 324 14.68 -28.63 -18.10
N TRP A 325 15.29 -29.64 -17.50
CA TRP A 325 14.69 -30.97 -17.34
C TRP A 325 13.43 -30.90 -16.48
N MET A 326 13.51 -30.25 -15.32
CA MET A 326 12.36 -30.10 -14.41
C MET A 326 11.25 -29.31 -15.07
N ARG A 327 11.56 -28.27 -15.84
CA ARG A 327 10.56 -27.46 -16.55
C ARG A 327 9.89 -28.28 -17.65
N LEU A 328 10.66 -28.94 -18.52
CA LEU A 328 10.13 -29.81 -19.57
C LEU A 328 9.25 -30.92 -18.97
N LYS A 329 9.69 -31.55 -17.87
CA LYS A 329 8.93 -32.59 -17.20
C LYS A 329 7.59 -32.05 -16.70
N MET A 330 7.61 -30.96 -15.93
CA MET A 330 6.37 -30.33 -15.46
C MET A 330 5.48 -29.91 -16.63
N ASP A 331 6.03 -29.32 -17.69
CA ASP A 331 5.26 -28.85 -18.84
C ASP A 331 4.52 -29.99 -19.56
N VAL A 332 5.15 -31.16 -19.72
CA VAL A 332 4.49 -32.31 -20.38
C VAL A 332 3.55 -33.06 -19.45
N GLU A 333 3.89 -33.23 -18.17
CA GLU A 333 3.06 -33.98 -17.21
C GLU A 333 1.84 -33.16 -16.76
N MET A 334 1.97 -31.84 -16.62
CA MET A 334 0.84 -30.98 -16.26
C MET A 334 -0.28 -31.01 -17.31
N MET A 335 0.04 -31.29 -18.58
CA MET A 335 -0.98 -31.46 -19.64
C MET A 335 -1.85 -32.70 -19.46
N ASP A 336 -1.38 -33.70 -18.72
CA ASP A 336 -2.09 -34.96 -18.48
C ASP A 336 -2.84 -34.96 -17.12
N LEU A 337 -2.87 -33.83 -16.39
CA LEU A 337 -3.60 -33.73 -15.13
C LEU A 337 -5.12 -33.75 -15.37
N ASP A 338 -5.82 -34.68 -14.70
CA ASP A 338 -7.28 -34.77 -14.75
C ASP A 338 -7.98 -33.55 -14.14
N ASP A 339 -7.41 -33.01 -13.06
CA ASP A 339 -7.93 -31.83 -12.35
C ASP A 339 -6.77 -30.85 -12.06
N PRO A 340 -6.43 -29.97 -13.01
CA PRO A 340 -5.38 -28.97 -12.81
C PRO A 340 -5.76 -27.89 -11.79
N LYS A 341 -7.04 -27.75 -11.44
CA LYS A 341 -7.56 -26.70 -10.54
C LYS A 341 -7.18 -26.95 -9.09
N GLN A 342 -6.85 -28.19 -8.73
CA GLN A 342 -6.30 -28.55 -7.41
C GLN A 342 -4.98 -27.82 -7.08
N LEU A 343 -4.34 -27.21 -8.07
CA LEU A 343 -3.12 -26.41 -7.92
C LEU A 343 -3.39 -24.94 -7.58
N VAL A 344 -4.65 -24.49 -7.59
CA VAL A 344 -5.05 -23.10 -7.30
C VAL A 344 -5.89 -23.06 -6.03
N THR A 345 -5.58 -22.13 -5.13
CA THR A 345 -6.34 -21.91 -3.90
C THR A 345 -6.76 -20.46 -3.75
N THR A 346 -7.93 -20.22 -3.16
CA THR A 346 -8.39 -18.87 -2.79
C THR A 346 -7.85 -18.53 -1.40
N MET A 347 -7.03 -17.48 -1.31
CA MET A 347 -6.50 -16.94 -0.04
C MET A 347 -7.51 -16.02 0.65
N LYS A 348 -8.23 -15.21 -0.15
CA LYS A 348 -9.23 -14.26 0.33
C LYS A 348 -10.26 -13.97 -0.76
N GLU A 349 -11.50 -13.78 -0.34
CA GLU A 349 -12.61 -13.28 -1.14
C GLU A 349 -13.04 -11.92 -0.58
N PHE A 350 -13.41 -10.98 -1.44
CA PHE A 350 -13.78 -9.62 -1.05
C PHE A 350 -14.73 -8.97 -2.06
N ASP A 351 -15.50 -8.00 -1.59
CA ASP A 351 -16.33 -7.13 -2.42
C ASP A 351 -15.78 -5.71 -2.42
N LEU A 352 -15.99 -5.01 -3.53
CA LEU A 352 -15.67 -3.59 -3.70
C LEU A 352 -16.95 -2.80 -3.95
N SER A 353 -17.17 -1.76 -3.15
CA SER A 353 -18.37 -0.92 -3.17
C SER A 353 -18.27 0.26 -4.15
N GLY A 354 -17.07 0.54 -4.65
CA GLY A 354 -16.81 1.71 -5.48
C GLY A 354 -15.48 1.67 -6.20
N LYS A 355 -15.38 2.49 -7.25
CA LYS A 355 -14.14 2.67 -8.02
C LYS A 355 -12.95 3.16 -7.18
N ALA A 356 -13.20 3.90 -6.10
CA ALA A 356 -12.15 4.38 -5.21
C ALA A 356 -11.37 3.20 -4.58
N GLU A 357 -12.09 2.20 -4.04
CA GLU A 357 -11.48 1.00 -3.45
C GLU A 357 -10.71 0.17 -4.49
N LEU A 358 -11.23 0.03 -5.71
CA LEU A 358 -10.49 -0.61 -6.81
C LEU A 358 -9.17 0.12 -7.10
N MET A 359 -9.19 1.46 -7.08
CA MET A 359 -8.00 2.24 -7.38
C MET A 359 -6.97 2.18 -6.25
N GLU A 360 -7.38 2.09 -4.98
CA GLU A 360 -6.46 1.88 -3.85
C GLU A 360 -5.62 0.60 -4.02
N LEU A 361 -6.19 -0.46 -4.60
CA LEU A 361 -5.46 -1.68 -4.92
C LEU A 361 -4.46 -1.52 -6.09
N LYS A 362 -4.58 -0.46 -6.90
CA LYS A 362 -3.83 -0.27 -8.15
C LYS A 362 -2.81 0.87 -8.11
N TYR A 363 -2.92 1.78 -7.14
CA TYR A 363 -2.04 2.94 -7.09
C TYR A 363 -0.59 2.56 -6.78
N ALA A 364 0.34 3.24 -7.46
CA ALA A 364 1.76 3.12 -7.15
C ALA A 364 2.02 3.59 -5.72
N GLY A 365 2.79 2.80 -4.96
CA GLY A 365 3.08 3.06 -3.55
C GLY A 365 2.16 2.33 -2.57
N ASN A 366 1.02 1.82 -3.02
CA ASN A 366 0.15 0.97 -2.20
C ASN A 366 0.53 -0.50 -2.36
N ASN A 367 0.55 -1.24 -1.24
CA ASN A 367 0.60 -2.70 -1.28
C ASN A 367 -0.85 -3.23 -1.24
N PRO A 368 -1.35 -3.87 -2.30
CA PRO A 368 -2.75 -4.32 -2.33
C PRO A 368 -3.06 -5.41 -1.29
N TYR A 369 -2.06 -6.15 -0.83
CA TYR A 369 -2.24 -7.13 0.24
C TYR A 369 -2.40 -6.50 1.62
N VAL A 370 -1.78 -5.34 1.85
CA VAL A 370 -2.02 -4.52 3.05
C VAL A 370 -3.43 -3.93 3.02
N VAL A 371 -3.83 -3.36 1.88
CA VAL A 371 -5.19 -2.81 1.70
C VAL A 371 -6.25 -3.89 1.92
N LEU A 372 -5.98 -5.13 1.49
CA LEU A 372 -6.86 -6.27 1.72
C LEU A 372 -6.65 -6.93 3.09
N GLY A 373 -5.82 -6.40 3.99
CA GLY A 373 -5.60 -6.93 5.35
C GLY A 373 -4.99 -8.34 5.39
N LEU A 374 -4.25 -8.72 4.36
CA LEU A 374 -3.45 -9.96 4.28
C LEU A 374 -1.99 -9.73 4.73
N LEU A 375 -1.56 -8.47 4.81
CA LEU A 375 -0.29 -8.04 5.38
C LEU A 375 -0.53 -6.88 6.36
N PRO A 376 0.32 -6.70 7.39
CA PRO A 376 0.23 -5.58 8.31
C PRO A 376 0.54 -4.23 7.60
N ASP A 377 -0.09 -3.13 8.05
CA ASP A 377 0.20 -1.79 7.54
C ASP A 377 1.66 -1.39 7.85
N PRO A 378 2.51 -1.14 6.84
CA PRO A 378 3.90 -0.77 7.05
C PRO A 378 4.06 0.66 7.57
N ALA A 379 2.97 1.42 7.82
CA ALA A 379 3.03 2.81 8.25
C ALA A 379 3.98 3.05 9.43
N LEU A 380 4.03 2.13 10.40
CA LEU A 380 4.97 2.26 11.51
C LEU A 380 6.42 2.10 11.03
N ALA A 381 6.70 1.04 10.26
CA ALA A 381 8.03 0.81 9.66
C ALA A 381 8.46 1.97 8.75
N ASN A 382 7.54 2.60 8.01
CA ASN A 382 7.80 3.75 7.17
C ASN A 382 8.11 5.02 8.00
N LEU A 383 7.47 5.18 9.15
CA LEU A 383 7.66 6.33 10.03
C LEU A 383 9.00 6.26 10.78
N VAL A 384 9.34 5.10 11.35
CA VAL A 384 10.52 4.97 12.23
C VAL A 384 11.69 4.22 11.57
N GLY A 385 11.47 3.53 10.46
CA GLY A 385 12.40 2.57 9.86
C GLY A 385 12.20 1.17 10.45
N PRO A 386 12.16 0.09 9.63
CA PRO A 386 11.87 -1.27 10.10
C PRO A 386 12.83 -1.74 11.20
N ASP A 387 14.11 -1.39 11.11
CA ASP A 387 15.14 -1.78 12.10
C ASP A 387 15.04 -1.02 13.43
N ASN A 388 14.20 0.02 13.52
CA ASN A 388 14.08 0.88 14.69
C ASN A 388 12.80 0.66 15.50
N ILE A 389 11.92 -0.24 15.05
CA ILE A 389 10.69 -0.60 15.76
C ILE A 389 11.05 -1.16 17.14
N ALA A 390 10.39 -0.66 18.17
CA ALA A 390 10.55 -1.11 19.55
C ALA A 390 9.17 -1.33 20.22
N VAL A 391 9.18 -1.95 21.40
CA VAL A 391 7.95 -2.29 22.16
C VAL A 391 7.07 -1.07 22.44
N ASP A 392 7.67 0.09 22.69
CA ASP A 392 6.95 1.33 22.91
C ASP A 392 6.23 1.83 21.64
N ASN A 393 6.86 1.73 20.47
CA ASN A 393 6.19 1.99 19.19
C ASN A 393 4.96 1.08 19.00
N LEU A 394 5.13 -0.23 19.23
CA LEU A 394 4.06 -1.22 19.09
C LEU A 394 2.95 -1.04 20.13
N LEU A 395 3.29 -0.60 21.34
CA LEU A 395 2.33 -0.31 22.39
C LEU A 395 1.38 0.85 22.01
N GLY A 396 1.94 1.94 21.49
CA GLY A 396 1.13 3.06 20.98
C GLY A 396 0.25 2.65 19.80
N TRP A 397 0.81 1.85 18.88
CA TRP A 397 0.06 1.27 17.76
C TRP A 397 -1.10 0.39 18.24
N ARG A 398 -0.84 -0.49 19.21
CA ARG A 398 -1.84 -1.41 19.76
C ARG A 398 -2.99 -0.66 20.46
N ALA A 399 -2.68 0.36 21.25
CA ALA A 399 -3.70 1.21 21.88
C ALA A 399 -4.60 1.89 20.82
N ALA A 400 -4.00 2.32 19.71
CA ALA A 400 -4.70 2.94 18.60
C ALA A 400 -5.56 1.96 17.78
N GLU A 401 -5.10 0.73 17.54
CA GLU A 401 -5.92 -0.30 16.88
C GLU A 401 -7.13 -0.71 17.74
N ILE A 402 -6.95 -0.85 19.06
CA ILE A 402 -8.07 -1.08 19.98
C ILE A 402 -9.06 0.10 19.92
N ALA A 403 -8.56 1.34 19.80
CA ALA A 403 -9.41 2.51 19.65
C ALA A 403 -10.20 2.49 18.34
N LYS A 404 -9.56 2.19 17.20
CA LYS A 404 -10.23 2.06 15.90
C LYS A 404 -11.35 1.03 15.94
N GLU A 405 -11.10 -0.13 16.53
CA GLU A 405 -12.12 -1.18 16.71
C GLU A 405 -13.26 -0.70 17.61
N LYS A 406 -12.93 -0.26 18.84
CA LYS A 406 -13.94 0.04 19.87
C LYS A 406 -14.73 1.32 19.59
N LEU A 407 -14.15 2.29 18.90
CA LEU A 407 -14.81 3.56 18.54
C LEU A 407 -15.25 3.60 17.07
N SER A 408 -14.98 2.53 16.31
CA SER A 408 -15.43 2.33 14.92
C SER A 408 -15.04 3.47 13.98
N PHE A 409 -13.73 3.74 13.88
CA PHE A 409 -13.17 4.74 12.96
C PHE A 409 -12.00 4.19 12.16
N GLU A 410 -11.73 4.85 11.03
CA GLU A 410 -10.60 4.52 10.14
C GLU A 410 -9.44 5.50 10.32
N LYS A 411 -8.26 5.11 9.85
CA LYS A 411 -7.08 5.97 9.86
C LYS A 411 -7.36 7.29 9.12
N TYR A 412 -6.92 8.41 9.69
CA TYR A 412 -7.19 9.79 9.24
C TYR A 412 -8.64 10.28 9.41
N ASP A 413 -9.44 9.65 10.28
CA ASP A 413 -10.75 10.19 10.64
C ASP A 413 -10.61 11.57 11.32
N PRO A 414 -11.19 12.65 10.74
CA PRO A 414 -11.09 13.99 11.30
C PRO A 414 -11.87 14.17 12.61
N GLU A 415 -12.80 13.28 12.94
CA GLU A 415 -13.63 13.36 14.14
C GLU A 415 -12.94 12.77 15.37
N VAL A 416 -11.76 12.17 15.22
CA VAL A 416 -11.04 11.51 16.32
C VAL A 416 -9.97 12.40 16.92
N LEU A 417 -10.09 12.61 18.23
CA LEU A 417 -9.13 13.34 19.05
C LEU A 417 -8.35 12.35 19.92
N ALA A 418 -7.04 12.28 19.74
CA ALA A 418 -6.14 11.44 20.53
C ALA A 418 -5.46 12.26 21.63
N MET A 419 -5.31 11.69 22.81
CA MET A 419 -4.54 12.31 23.90
C MET A 419 -3.80 11.26 24.73
N THR A 420 -2.62 11.61 25.22
CA THR A 420 -1.77 10.71 26.00
C THR A 420 -0.81 11.52 26.86
N ASP A 421 -0.31 10.95 27.96
CA ASP A 421 0.83 11.50 28.68
C ASP A 421 2.19 10.89 28.28
N ALA A 422 2.21 10.12 27.19
CA ALA A 422 3.44 9.74 26.50
C ALA A 422 4.30 10.98 26.22
N SER A 423 5.63 10.81 26.30
CA SER A 423 6.69 11.86 26.38
C SER A 423 6.92 12.48 27.76
N PHE A 424 5.98 12.37 28.70
CA PHE A 424 6.16 12.85 30.08
C PHE A 424 6.30 11.70 31.08
N ALA A 425 5.51 10.63 30.89
CA ALA A 425 5.61 9.42 31.69
C ALA A 425 6.98 8.76 31.52
N ILE A 426 7.61 8.39 32.64
CA ILE A 426 8.85 7.62 32.67
C ILE A 426 8.57 6.26 33.31
N VAL A 427 8.89 5.19 32.58
CA VAL A 427 8.57 3.80 32.95
C VAL A 427 9.84 3.01 33.28
N GLY A 428 9.73 1.90 34.01
CA GLY A 428 10.88 1.04 34.36
C GLY A 428 11.58 1.32 35.69
N GLY A 429 10.96 2.06 36.62
CA GLY A 429 11.16 1.89 38.07
C GLY A 429 12.41 2.46 38.75
N GLU A 430 13.42 3.03 38.07
CA GLU A 430 14.62 3.59 38.71
C GLU A 430 15.07 4.96 38.15
N ALA A 431 16.04 5.59 38.83
CA ALA A 431 16.68 6.83 38.38
C ALA A 431 17.38 6.61 37.03
N GLY A 432 16.67 6.91 35.94
CA GLY A 432 17.08 6.60 34.56
C GLY A 432 16.08 5.77 33.75
N GLY A 433 14.82 5.66 34.20
CA GLY A 433 13.76 4.95 33.48
C GLY A 433 13.59 5.37 32.01
N LYS A 434 12.91 4.50 31.25
CA LYS A 434 12.69 4.67 29.81
C LYS A 434 11.69 5.79 29.57
N THR A 435 11.99 6.61 28.57
CA THR A 435 11.09 7.64 28.05
C THR A 435 10.04 6.98 27.14
N THR A 436 8.93 7.68 26.89
CA THR A 436 7.71 7.10 26.28
C THR A 436 7.31 7.77 24.95
N GLU A 437 8.12 8.68 24.42
CA GLU A 437 7.83 9.42 23.18
C GLU A 437 7.60 8.52 21.97
N LYS A 438 8.24 7.35 21.89
CA LYS A 438 8.06 6.38 20.81
C LYS A 438 6.64 5.80 20.74
N CYS A 439 5.90 5.81 21.84
CA CYS A 439 4.48 5.45 21.83
C CYS A 439 3.67 6.40 20.94
N VAL A 440 4.09 7.67 20.85
CA VAL A 440 3.43 8.66 20.00
C VAL A 440 3.55 8.28 18.53
N ASP A 441 4.69 7.75 18.09
CA ASP A 441 4.88 7.28 16.70
C ASP A 441 3.89 6.16 16.35
N GLY A 442 3.64 5.23 17.28
CA GLY A 442 2.66 4.16 17.10
C GLY A 442 1.23 4.70 16.95
N VAL A 443 0.85 5.65 17.81
CA VAL A 443 -0.46 6.31 17.73
C VAL A 443 -0.62 7.04 16.39
N ILE A 444 0.39 7.81 15.97
CA ILE A 444 0.40 8.53 14.69
C ILE A 444 0.28 7.54 13.53
N ALA A 445 1.07 6.48 13.53
CA ALA A 445 1.15 5.56 12.40
C ALA A 445 -0.14 4.73 12.23
N SER A 446 -0.83 4.38 13.32
CA SER A 446 -2.12 3.65 13.28
C SER A 446 -3.32 4.57 13.02
N THR A 447 -3.45 5.68 13.77
CA THR A 447 -4.64 6.55 13.69
C THR A 447 -4.54 7.65 12.63
N GLY A 448 -3.33 8.10 12.29
CA GLY A 448 -3.12 9.32 11.52
C GLY A 448 -3.32 10.63 12.31
N CYS A 449 -3.67 10.57 13.60
CA CYS A 449 -3.77 11.75 14.46
C CYS A 449 -2.38 12.34 14.70
N THR A 450 -2.22 13.65 14.53
CA THR A 450 -0.94 14.33 14.72
C THR A 450 -1.12 15.69 15.40
N ILE A 451 -0.05 16.17 16.03
CA ILE A 451 -0.02 17.54 16.60
C ILE A 451 -0.26 18.57 15.50
N GLY A 452 0.28 18.33 14.29
CA GLY A 452 0.13 19.22 13.14
C GLY A 452 -1.30 19.29 12.58
N ASN A 453 -2.04 18.19 12.66
CA ASN A 453 -3.47 18.15 12.30
C ASN A 453 -4.37 18.70 13.42
N GLY A 454 -3.80 19.03 14.59
CA GLY A 454 -4.56 19.57 15.72
C GLY A 454 -5.49 18.56 16.39
N ASN A 455 -5.26 17.26 16.21
CA ASN A 455 -6.07 16.17 16.75
C ASN A 455 -5.26 15.16 17.60
N LEU A 456 -4.08 15.56 18.07
CA LEU A 456 -3.27 14.83 19.07
C LEU A 456 -2.71 15.80 20.12
N LEU A 457 -2.98 15.56 21.41
CA LEU A 457 -2.43 16.32 22.53
C LEU A 457 -1.55 15.45 23.44
N LEU A 458 -0.41 16.01 23.85
CA LEU A 458 0.51 15.40 24.82
C LEU A 458 0.32 16.08 26.18
N ILE A 459 -0.38 15.39 27.09
CA ILE A 459 -0.80 15.97 28.38
C ILE A 459 0.33 15.87 29.41
N HIS A 460 0.79 17.03 29.88
CA HIS A 460 1.86 17.11 30.87
C HIS A 460 1.39 16.67 32.26
N ARG A 461 2.08 15.69 32.82
CA ARG A 461 1.84 15.19 34.19
C ARG A 461 3.17 14.88 34.87
N SER A 462 3.12 14.59 36.17
CA SER A 462 4.31 14.12 36.88
C SER A 462 4.81 12.81 36.24
N LYS A 463 6.13 12.74 36.01
CA LYS A 463 6.78 11.65 35.30
C LYS A 463 6.59 10.27 35.95
N GLU A 464 6.22 10.24 37.22
CA GLU A 464 5.96 9.03 38.01
C GLU A 464 4.52 8.51 37.86
N LYS A 465 3.66 9.23 37.13
CA LYS A 465 2.30 8.76 36.86
C LYS A 465 2.29 7.64 35.82
N PRO A 466 1.32 6.69 35.90
CA PRO A 466 1.17 5.63 34.90
C PRO A 466 0.98 6.21 33.50
N LEU A 467 1.55 5.54 32.50
CA LEU A 467 1.32 5.85 31.09
C LEU A 467 -0.10 5.47 30.69
N TRP A 468 -0.77 6.32 29.93
CA TRP A 468 -2.10 6.03 29.39
C TRP A 468 -2.30 6.61 27.98
N PHE A 469 -3.29 6.07 27.28
CA PHE A 469 -3.78 6.56 26.00
C PHE A 469 -5.28 6.79 26.11
N ALA A 470 -5.78 7.83 25.43
CA ALA A 470 -7.20 8.04 25.32
C ALA A 470 -7.61 8.62 23.96
N PHE A 471 -8.81 8.27 23.54
CA PHE A 471 -9.35 8.60 22.23
C PHE A 471 -10.80 9.04 22.40
N PHE A 472 -11.17 10.16 21.79
CA PHE A 472 -12.52 10.71 21.78
C PHE A 472 -13.02 10.80 20.35
N ASN A 473 -14.18 10.24 20.05
CA ASN A 473 -14.85 10.43 18.77
C ASN A 473 -15.89 11.55 18.91
N ASN A 474 -15.63 12.68 18.26
CA ASN A 474 -16.44 13.88 18.32
C ASN A 474 -17.85 13.69 17.75
N ALA A 475 -18.01 12.85 16.73
CA ALA A 475 -19.30 12.59 16.10
C ALA A 475 -20.24 11.77 16.99
N THR A 476 -19.70 10.89 17.84
CA THR A 476 -20.49 9.96 18.67
C THR A 476 -20.50 10.33 20.15
N GLY A 477 -19.52 11.11 20.62
CA GLY A 477 -19.28 11.37 22.03
C GLY A 477 -18.63 10.20 22.79
N GLU A 478 -18.30 9.12 22.08
CA GLU A 478 -17.67 7.95 22.68
C GLU A 478 -16.19 8.20 22.98
N PHE A 479 -15.73 7.69 24.12
CA PHE A 479 -14.39 7.87 24.65
C PHE A 479 -13.83 6.54 25.12
N LEU A 480 -12.57 6.29 24.77
CA LEU A 480 -11.81 5.14 25.23
C LEU A 480 -10.63 5.61 26.07
N TYR A 481 -10.45 5.03 27.25
CA TYR A 481 -9.28 5.19 28.11
C TYR A 481 -8.55 3.85 28.26
N LEU A 482 -7.24 3.86 28.07
CA LEU A 482 -6.36 2.71 28.30
C LEU A 482 -5.20 3.11 29.22
N GLU A 483 -5.01 2.41 30.33
CA GLU A 483 -3.83 2.56 31.20
C GLU A 483 -2.91 1.36 31.03
N VAL A 484 -1.60 1.60 30.91
CA VAL A 484 -0.61 0.58 30.55
C VAL A 484 -0.09 -0.14 31.79
N ASP A 485 0.09 -1.47 31.72
CA ASP A 485 0.99 -2.15 32.65
C ASP A 485 2.44 -1.85 32.26
N ASN A 486 3.12 -1.03 33.08
CA ASN A 486 4.51 -0.64 32.83
C ASN A 486 5.49 -1.84 32.79
N SER A 487 5.09 -3.04 33.21
CA SER A 487 5.89 -4.26 33.09
C SER A 487 6.22 -4.62 31.63
N VAL A 488 5.36 -4.25 30.67
CA VAL A 488 5.53 -4.60 29.24
C VAL A 488 6.79 -4.01 28.62
N PHE A 489 7.30 -2.89 29.16
CA PHE A 489 8.52 -2.24 28.66
C PHE A 489 9.80 -3.04 28.90
N ALA A 490 9.75 -4.09 29.72
CA ALA A 490 10.88 -5.00 29.94
C ALA A 490 10.95 -6.16 28.93
N LEU A 491 9.92 -6.33 28.10
CA LEU A 491 9.78 -7.44 27.17
C LEU A 491 10.56 -7.22 25.87
N SER A 492 10.84 -8.32 25.16
CA SER A 492 11.16 -8.30 23.73
C SER A 492 9.90 -8.09 22.89
N ILE A 493 10.08 -7.81 21.58
CA ILE A 493 8.96 -7.62 20.65
C ILE A 493 8.09 -8.87 20.58
N ASP A 494 8.68 -10.04 20.36
CA ASP A 494 7.94 -11.32 20.28
C ASP A 494 7.15 -11.62 21.56
N GLU A 495 7.73 -11.34 22.73
CA GLU A 495 7.05 -11.50 24.02
C GLU A 495 5.87 -10.53 24.17
N PHE A 496 6.03 -9.28 23.74
CA PHE A 496 4.98 -8.27 23.77
C PHE A 496 3.81 -8.60 22.83
N GLU A 497 4.11 -9.02 21.59
CA GLU A 497 3.10 -9.36 20.59
C GLU A 497 2.27 -10.58 20.99
N ALA A 498 2.85 -11.50 21.78
CA ALA A 498 2.15 -12.68 22.28
C ALA A 498 1.13 -12.38 23.40
N LEU A 499 1.19 -11.21 24.04
CA LEU A 499 0.26 -10.83 25.10
C LEU A 499 -1.14 -10.54 24.57
N SER A 500 -2.16 -10.81 25.37
CA SER A 500 -3.52 -10.30 25.18
C SER A 500 -3.66 -8.83 25.62
N ASP A 501 -4.72 -8.15 25.22
CA ASP A 501 -4.92 -6.73 25.56
C ASP A 501 -5.04 -6.51 27.08
N ASP A 502 -5.67 -7.45 27.80
CA ASP A 502 -5.82 -7.41 29.26
C ASP A 502 -4.49 -7.64 30.01
N GLU A 503 -3.48 -8.21 29.35
CA GLU A 503 -2.12 -8.33 29.88
C GLU A 503 -1.26 -7.10 29.60
N VAL A 504 -1.62 -6.31 28.57
CA VAL A 504 -0.90 -5.08 28.21
C VAL A 504 -1.45 -3.87 28.97
N PHE A 505 -2.77 -3.80 29.16
CA PHE A 505 -3.44 -2.66 29.76
C PHE A 505 -4.09 -3.05 31.09
N THR A 506 -3.74 -2.34 32.16
CA THR A 506 -4.34 -2.51 33.49
C THR A 506 -5.79 -2.03 33.54
N THR A 507 -6.20 -1.21 32.58
CA THR A 507 -7.54 -0.65 32.49
C THR A 507 -7.86 -0.39 31.01
N ILE A 508 -9.01 -0.87 30.55
CA ILE A 508 -9.60 -0.55 29.23
C ILE A 508 -11.05 -0.19 29.47
N VAL A 509 -11.42 1.08 29.31
CA VAL A 509 -12.77 1.57 29.62
C VAL A 509 -13.29 2.44 28.48
N LYS A 510 -14.48 2.08 27.99
CA LYS A 510 -15.24 2.86 26.99
C LYS A 510 -16.48 3.46 27.64
N GLU A 511 -16.69 4.77 27.46
CA GLU A 511 -17.83 5.52 27.97
C GLU A 511 -18.28 6.59 26.96
N ASN A 512 -19.52 7.09 27.06
CA ASN A 512 -19.92 8.31 26.35
C ASN A 512 -19.74 9.53 27.26
N ILE A 513 -18.74 10.37 26.99
CA ILE A 513 -18.39 11.52 27.83
C ILE A 513 -18.84 12.86 27.25
N SER A 514 -19.71 12.86 26.23
CA SER A 514 -20.19 14.10 25.65
C SER A 514 -20.83 15.00 26.72
N ALA A 515 -20.68 16.31 26.56
CA ALA A 515 -21.21 17.27 27.52
C ALA A 515 -22.73 17.11 27.67
N GLU A 516 -23.44 16.84 26.58
CA GLU A 516 -24.87 16.55 26.59
C GLU A 516 -25.21 15.34 27.46
N GLU A 517 -24.50 14.22 27.27
CA GLU A 517 -24.68 13.00 28.08
C GLU A 517 -24.42 13.26 29.56
N ILE A 518 -23.34 13.97 29.89
CA ILE A 518 -22.98 14.29 31.28
C ILE A 518 -24.02 15.21 31.92
N PHE A 519 -24.52 16.21 31.20
CA PHE A 519 -25.52 17.14 31.72
C PHE A 519 -26.90 16.51 31.91
N ASN A 520 -27.25 15.53 31.08
CA ASN A 520 -28.50 14.78 31.19
C ASN A 520 -28.43 13.69 32.28
N ASN A 521 -27.24 13.12 32.55
CA ASN A 521 -27.05 12.00 33.47
C ASN A 521 -26.07 12.32 34.62
N GLN A 522 -26.25 13.47 35.27
CA GLN A 522 -25.30 14.01 36.26
C GLN A 522 -25.02 13.06 37.45
N ASP A 523 -26.05 12.40 38.00
CA ASP A 523 -25.91 11.51 39.16
C ASP A 523 -25.05 10.29 38.83
N GLU A 524 -25.29 9.68 37.66
CA GLU A 524 -24.52 8.56 37.16
C GLU A 524 -23.06 8.95 36.94
N TRP A 525 -22.83 10.07 36.26
CA TRP A 525 -21.48 10.56 35.99
C TRP A 525 -20.73 10.96 37.26
N ASN A 526 -21.42 11.52 38.24
CA ASN A 526 -20.82 11.82 39.52
C ASN A 526 -20.42 10.52 40.27
N ALA A 527 -21.24 9.47 40.19
CA ALA A 527 -20.90 8.16 40.72
C ALA A 527 -19.69 7.53 40.00
N LYS A 528 -19.65 7.57 38.66
CA LYS A 528 -18.52 7.09 37.84
C LYS A 528 -17.22 7.82 38.18
N LYS A 529 -17.26 9.15 38.28
CA LYS A 529 -16.11 9.95 38.72
C LYS A 529 -15.62 9.54 40.10
N ASN A 530 -16.53 9.36 41.06
CA ASN A 530 -16.16 8.97 42.42
C ASN A 530 -15.62 7.52 42.47
N ALA A 531 -16.09 6.65 41.59
CA ALA A 531 -15.57 5.30 41.38
C ALA A 531 -14.22 5.27 40.64
N LYS A 532 -13.78 6.41 40.09
CA LYS A 532 -12.53 6.58 39.35
C LYS A 532 -12.41 5.66 38.13
N VAL A 533 -13.43 5.66 37.28
CA VAL A 533 -13.46 4.81 36.07
C VAL A 533 -12.30 5.06 35.10
N PHE A 534 -11.63 6.23 35.16
CA PHE A 534 -10.42 6.55 34.41
C PHE A 534 -9.21 6.71 35.35
N ASN A 535 -9.17 5.93 36.43
CA ASN A 535 -8.10 5.91 37.44
C ASN A 535 -7.75 7.29 38.04
N GLY A 536 -8.75 8.17 38.17
CA GLY A 536 -8.58 9.50 38.74
C GLY A 536 -8.32 10.61 37.72
N ASN A 537 -8.39 10.31 36.43
CA ASN A 537 -8.20 11.26 35.33
C ASN A 537 -9.51 11.89 34.84
N GLU A 538 -10.64 11.63 35.50
CA GLU A 538 -11.97 11.94 34.97
C GLU A 538 -12.14 13.43 34.71
N PHE A 539 -11.79 14.27 35.69
CA PHE A 539 -11.93 15.71 35.50
C PHE A 539 -11.01 16.26 34.40
N SER A 540 -9.80 15.71 34.27
CA SER A 540 -8.85 16.09 33.23
C SER A 540 -9.39 15.73 31.84
N LEU A 541 -9.59 14.44 31.59
CA LEU A 541 -9.94 13.92 30.28
C LEU A 541 -11.30 14.44 29.79
N ILE A 542 -12.31 14.47 30.67
CA ILE A 542 -13.65 14.93 30.30
C ILE A 542 -13.64 16.41 29.90
N THR A 543 -12.94 17.26 30.67
CA THR A 543 -12.94 18.69 30.38
C THR A 543 -12.10 19.04 29.16
N ILE A 544 -11.00 18.33 28.93
CA ILE A 544 -10.17 18.49 27.73
C ILE A 544 -10.95 18.06 26.49
N ALA A 545 -11.48 16.83 26.46
CA ALA A 545 -12.16 16.28 25.29
C ALA A 545 -13.32 17.17 24.83
N ASN A 546 -14.18 17.60 25.76
CA ASN A 546 -15.37 18.38 25.41
C ASN A 546 -15.05 19.82 24.98
N VAL A 547 -14.07 20.47 25.60
CA VAL A 547 -13.71 21.84 25.22
C VAL A 547 -12.91 21.83 23.92
N TRP A 548 -12.07 20.82 23.70
CA TRP A 548 -11.35 20.64 22.44
C TRP A 548 -12.30 20.34 21.28
N ALA A 549 -13.27 19.44 21.48
CA ALA A 549 -14.36 19.16 20.53
C ALA A 549 -15.21 20.40 20.18
N ALA A 550 -15.30 21.37 21.09
CA ALA A 550 -15.96 22.65 20.88
C ALA A 550 -15.07 23.71 20.19
N ASP A 551 -14.09 23.26 19.39
CA ASP A 551 -13.18 24.11 18.58
C ASP A 551 -12.33 25.08 19.41
N ALA A 552 -11.78 24.59 20.52
CA ALA A 552 -10.90 25.40 21.36
C ALA A 552 -9.63 25.84 20.61
N PRO A 553 -9.20 27.12 20.72
CA PRO A 553 -8.02 27.63 20.02
C PRO A 553 -6.74 26.87 20.37
N TYR A 554 -5.89 26.66 19.37
CA TYR A 554 -4.64 25.91 19.51
C TYR A 554 -3.74 26.44 20.64
N GLU A 555 -3.59 27.76 20.77
CA GLU A 555 -2.80 28.38 21.84
C GLU A 555 -3.34 28.06 23.24
N PHE A 556 -4.66 27.99 23.39
CA PHE A 556 -5.30 27.56 24.62
C PHE A 556 -5.04 26.07 24.88
N LEU A 557 -5.12 25.22 23.85
CA LEU A 557 -4.81 23.80 23.99
C LEU A 557 -3.37 23.54 24.45
N LYS A 558 -2.39 24.37 24.04
CA LYS A 558 -1.02 24.30 24.58
C LYS A 558 -0.97 24.60 26.09
N ALA A 559 -1.77 25.56 26.55
CA ALA A 559 -1.91 25.83 27.98
C ALA A 559 -2.61 24.68 28.72
N VAL A 560 -3.57 24.03 28.08
CA VAL A 560 -4.27 22.85 28.60
C VAL A 560 -3.33 21.65 28.72
N GLU A 561 -2.47 21.40 27.74
CA GLU A 561 -1.45 20.35 27.82
C GLU A 561 -0.56 20.55 29.04
N PHE A 562 -0.11 21.79 29.30
CA PHE A 562 0.74 22.11 30.45
C PHE A 562 0.01 22.02 31.79
N HIS A 563 -1.20 22.59 31.87
CA HIS A 563 -2.00 22.66 33.11
C HIS A 563 -2.74 21.35 33.41
N ASN A 564 -2.85 20.45 32.43
CA ASN A 564 -3.44 19.12 32.42
C ASN A 564 -4.96 18.99 32.55
N HIS A 565 -5.70 20.08 32.56
CA HIS A 565 -7.18 20.04 32.54
C HIS A 565 -7.74 21.40 32.17
N VAL A 566 -9.02 21.45 31.79
CA VAL A 566 -9.72 22.72 31.57
C VAL A 566 -10.48 23.11 32.83
N CYS A 567 -10.18 24.30 33.37
CA CYS A 567 -10.92 24.88 34.47
C CYS A 567 -11.18 26.38 34.24
N PRO A 568 -12.16 26.99 34.94
CA PRO A 568 -12.45 28.42 34.81
C PRO A 568 -11.24 29.33 35.05
N GLY A 569 -10.31 28.89 35.91
CA GLY A 569 -9.09 29.65 36.20
C GLY A 569 -8.10 29.65 35.04
N LEU A 570 -7.93 28.53 34.34
CA LEU A 570 -7.08 28.43 33.16
C LEU A 570 -7.70 29.21 31.99
N SER A 571 -9.01 29.00 31.75
CA SER A 571 -9.76 29.71 30.71
C SER A 571 -9.72 31.22 30.90
N SER A 572 -9.81 31.72 32.14
CA SER A 572 -9.68 33.15 32.40
C SER A 572 -8.28 33.70 32.13
N GLY A 573 -7.24 32.87 32.20
CA GLY A 573 -5.89 33.24 31.76
C GLY A 573 -5.80 33.45 30.25
N TYR A 574 -6.42 32.59 29.45
CA TYR A 574 -6.49 32.78 28.00
C TYR A 574 -7.27 34.03 27.63
N ILE A 575 -8.41 34.28 28.27
CA ILE A 575 -9.18 35.52 28.11
C ILE A 575 -8.33 36.76 28.46
N ILE A 576 -7.51 36.71 29.52
CA ILE A 576 -6.61 37.82 29.87
C ILE A 576 -5.57 38.04 28.77
N VAL A 577 -5.03 36.97 28.17
CA VAL A 577 -4.13 37.07 27.01
C VAL A 577 -4.81 37.83 25.88
N ARG A 578 -6.04 37.42 25.50
CA ARG A 578 -6.83 38.10 24.44
C ARG A 578 -7.10 39.57 24.77
N TYR A 579 -7.47 39.86 26.01
CA TYR A 579 -7.65 41.25 26.47
C TYR A 579 -6.37 42.09 26.32
N LEU A 580 -5.21 41.52 26.65
CA LEU A 580 -3.92 42.20 26.54
C LEU A 580 -3.49 42.41 25.08
N ASP A 581 -3.80 41.47 24.19
CA ASP A 581 -3.56 41.63 22.75
C ASP A 581 -4.32 42.85 22.21
N GLU A 582 -5.53 43.10 22.71
CA GLU A 582 -6.36 44.24 22.30
C GLU A 582 -5.97 45.55 22.99
N ASN A 583 -5.72 45.50 24.31
CA ASN A 583 -5.64 46.70 25.15
C ASN A 583 -4.22 47.08 25.58
N LEU A 584 -3.25 46.17 25.48
CA LEU A 584 -1.84 46.42 25.77
C LEU A 584 -0.91 45.74 24.74
N PRO A 585 -1.15 45.85 23.43
CA PRO A 585 -0.37 45.14 22.41
C PRO A 585 1.09 45.56 22.43
N LEU A 586 2.00 44.63 22.19
CA LEU A 586 3.40 44.97 21.90
C LEU A 586 3.47 45.82 20.62
N GLN A 587 4.20 46.94 20.66
CA GLN A 587 4.28 47.92 19.57
C GLN A 587 5.57 47.81 18.76
N SER A 588 6.59 47.14 19.30
CA SER A 588 7.88 46.97 18.65
C SER A 588 8.55 45.66 19.03
N SER A 589 9.57 45.25 18.27
CA SER A 589 10.40 44.10 18.60
C SER A 589 11.22 44.25 19.89
N SER A 590 11.34 45.48 20.41
CA SER A 590 11.99 45.76 21.70
C SER A 590 11.03 45.65 22.88
N ASP A 591 9.73 45.52 22.61
CA ASP A 591 8.71 45.40 23.64
C ASP A 591 8.61 43.96 24.12
N LYS A 592 8.35 43.81 25.41
CA LYS A 592 8.05 42.53 26.04
C LYS A 592 7.07 42.73 27.17
N TYR A 593 6.33 41.68 27.51
CA TYR A 593 5.58 41.68 28.76
C TYR A 593 6.49 41.46 29.96
N GLU A 594 6.25 42.24 30.99
CA GLU A 594 6.72 42.01 32.35
C GLU A 594 5.48 41.83 33.23
N ILE A 595 5.37 40.67 33.88
CA ILE A 595 4.11 40.22 34.49
C ILE A 595 4.31 39.90 35.96
N ILE A 596 3.38 40.38 36.78
CA ILE A 596 3.28 40.09 38.20
C ILE A 596 1.92 39.45 38.45
N GLY A 597 1.91 38.12 38.56
CA GLY A 597 0.77 37.34 38.99
C GLY A 597 0.55 37.55 40.49
N CYS A 598 -0.25 38.55 40.85
CA CYS A 598 -0.61 38.83 42.24
C CYS A 598 -2.12 39.14 42.31
N PRO A 599 -2.98 38.28 42.88
CA PRO A 599 -2.66 36.96 43.38
C PRO A 599 -2.45 35.97 42.23
N ILE A 600 -1.81 34.85 42.54
CA ILE A 600 -1.65 33.72 41.63
C ILE A 600 -2.83 32.74 41.67
N TRP A 601 -3.16 32.16 40.51
CA TRP A 601 -4.02 30.98 40.33
C TRP A 601 -3.79 30.36 38.94
N CYS A 602 -4.64 29.40 38.50
CA CYS A 602 -4.50 28.71 37.22
C CYS A 602 -4.34 29.60 35.97
N LYS A 603 -4.74 30.89 36.01
CA LYS A 603 -4.56 31.81 34.86
C LYS A 603 -3.09 31.95 34.48
N ASP A 604 -2.22 31.86 35.48
CA ASP A 604 -0.81 32.16 35.32
C ASP A 604 -0.15 31.09 34.46
N ASP A 605 -0.63 29.84 34.45
CA ASP A 605 -0.13 28.79 33.57
C ASP A 605 -0.42 29.06 32.09
N ALA A 606 -1.62 29.55 31.76
CA ALA A 606 -1.92 29.99 30.38
C ALA A 606 -1.01 31.15 29.96
N ILE A 607 -0.81 32.13 30.84
CA ILE A 607 0.07 33.28 30.59
C ILE A 607 1.52 32.84 30.41
N GLN A 608 2.00 31.90 31.24
CA GLN A 608 3.35 31.36 31.17
C GLN A 608 3.60 30.68 29.82
N VAL A 609 2.66 29.85 29.36
CA VAL A 609 2.77 29.12 28.09
C VAL A 609 2.70 30.06 26.90
N ILE A 610 1.71 30.95 26.86
CA ILE A 610 1.41 31.72 25.64
C ILE A 610 2.36 32.90 25.45
N PHE A 611 2.70 33.63 26.51
CA PHE A 611 3.63 34.75 26.42
C PHE A 611 5.10 34.37 26.65
N ASP A 612 5.39 33.09 26.85
CA ASP A 612 6.73 32.60 27.21
C ASP A 612 7.30 33.33 28.46
N LYS A 613 6.44 33.56 29.45
CA LYS A 613 6.76 34.28 30.69
C LYS A 613 6.72 33.36 31.89
N THR A 614 7.69 32.45 31.97
CA THR A 614 7.80 31.50 33.08
C THR A 614 8.43 32.13 34.33
N VAL A 615 8.22 31.51 35.51
CA VAL A 615 8.92 31.90 36.76
C VAL A 615 10.44 31.95 36.57
N GLY A 616 11.02 30.98 35.86
CA GLY A 616 12.45 30.97 35.52
C GLY A 616 12.88 32.12 34.59
N LYS A 617 11.95 32.65 33.79
CA LYS A 617 12.12 33.82 32.91
C LYS A 617 11.70 35.14 33.59
N ARG A 618 11.75 35.19 34.92
CA ARG A 618 11.49 36.37 35.77
C ARG A 618 10.01 36.80 35.87
N TYR A 619 9.08 35.88 35.63
CA TYR A 619 7.69 36.05 36.06
C TYR A 619 7.62 36.09 37.59
N VAL A 620 6.92 37.07 38.15
CA VAL A 620 6.72 37.17 39.61
C VAL A 620 5.36 36.62 39.96
N ALA A 621 5.36 35.60 40.83
CA ALA A 621 4.18 34.93 41.34
C ALA A 621 4.10 35.14 42.85
N THR A 622 3.06 35.81 43.35
CA THR A 622 2.88 36.00 44.80
C THR A 622 1.39 36.00 45.21
N LEU A 623 1.14 35.76 46.48
CA LEU A 623 -0.21 35.75 47.06
C LEU A 623 -0.53 37.09 47.70
N LEU A 624 -1.82 37.45 47.66
CA LEU A 624 -2.37 38.52 48.48
C LEU A 624 -2.79 37.97 49.84
N THR A 625 -2.66 38.81 50.87
CA THR A 625 -3.33 38.55 52.16
C THR A 625 -4.85 38.64 51.99
N ASP A 626 -5.61 38.03 52.90
CA ASP A 626 -7.07 38.10 52.82
C ASP A 626 -7.60 39.53 53.03
N GLU A 627 -6.91 40.35 53.82
CA GLU A 627 -7.18 41.78 53.99
C GLU A 627 -6.97 42.57 52.69
N ASP A 628 -5.89 42.28 51.95
CA ASP A 628 -5.62 42.92 50.66
C ASP A 628 -6.63 42.48 49.59
N LYS A 629 -7.00 41.20 49.56
CA LYS A 629 -8.03 40.68 48.64
C LYS A 629 -9.38 41.35 48.85
N ALA A 630 -9.74 41.66 50.10
CA ALA A 630 -10.99 42.35 50.43
C ALA A 630 -11.02 43.79 49.89
N GLN A 631 -9.86 44.45 49.83
CA GLN A 631 -9.70 45.81 49.28
C GLN A 631 -9.55 45.83 47.76
N LEU A 632 -9.02 44.76 47.17
CA LEU A 632 -8.84 44.58 45.72
C LEU A 632 -9.71 43.42 45.19
N PRO A 633 -11.05 43.52 45.30
CA PRO A 633 -11.91 42.42 44.88
C PRO A 633 -11.68 42.13 43.40
N ARG A 634 -11.38 40.86 43.11
CA ARG A 634 -11.26 40.29 41.76
C ARG A 634 -10.06 40.79 40.94
N VAL A 635 -9.06 41.38 41.59
CA VAL A 635 -7.82 41.76 40.91
C VAL A 635 -7.16 40.52 40.28
N ALA A 636 -6.67 40.66 39.04
CA ALA A 636 -6.19 39.58 38.20
C ALA A 636 -4.71 39.71 37.83
N GLY A 637 -3.99 40.61 38.48
CA GLY A 637 -2.55 40.80 38.29
C GLY A 637 -2.21 42.13 37.64
N ILE A 638 -0.90 42.30 37.44
CA ILE A 638 -0.28 43.50 36.91
C ILE A 638 0.50 43.11 35.66
N TYR A 639 0.25 43.81 34.57
CA TYR A 639 0.77 43.51 33.23
C TYR A 639 1.41 44.76 32.66
N ILE A 640 2.67 44.68 32.28
CA ILE A 640 3.44 45.83 31.81
C ILE A 640 4.02 45.52 30.43
N ARG A 641 3.68 46.33 29.43
CA ARG A 641 4.43 46.37 28.17
C ARG A 641 5.68 47.19 28.39
N TRP A 642 6.82 46.52 28.44
CA TRP A 642 8.12 47.13 28.72
C TRP A 642 8.97 47.24 27.45
N ASN A 643 9.45 48.45 27.14
CA ASN A 643 10.39 48.67 26.05
C ASN A 643 11.84 48.62 26.60
N GLY A 644 12.60 47.61 26.17
CA GLY A 644 13.97 47.42 26.63
C GLY A 644 14.98 48.44 26.11
N THR A 645 14.62 49.26 25.13
CA THR A 645 15.50 50.30 24.55
C THR A 645 15.37 51.62 25.30
N THR A 646 14.14 52.05 25.58
CA THR A 646 13.88 53.29 26.32
C THR A 646 13.93 53.11 27.83
N ASN A 647 13.84 51.86 28.31
CA ASN A 647 13.63 51.52 29.73
C ASN A 647 12.40 52.21 30.30
N THR A 648 11.30 52.16 29.55
CA THR A 648 9.98 52.67 29.96
C THR A 648 8.90 51.66 29.59
N GLY A 649 7.70 51.78 30.16
CA GLY A 649 6.59 50.92 29.83
C GLY A 649 5.23 51.45 30.27
N ASP A 650 4.18 50.85 29.71
CA ASP A 650 2.79 51.10 30.08
C ASP A 650 2.25 49.88 30.81
N GLY A 651 1.54 50.11 31.90
CA GLY A 651 1.09 49.08 32.83
C GLY A 651 -0.42 49.11 33.05
N LEU A 652 -1.01 47.92 33.11
CA LEU A 652 -2.39 47.69 33.47
C LEU A 652 -2.47 46.83 34.73
N VAL A 653 -3.35 47.22 35.65
CA VAL A 653 -3.88 46.33 36.68
C VAL A 653 -5.24 45.86 36.22
N LEU A 654 -5.44 44.56 36.10
CA LEU A 654 -6.68 44.00 35.55
C LEU A 654 -7.61 43.45 36.65
N LYS A 655 -8.91 43.39 36.37
CA LYS A 655 -9.91 42.62 37.12
C LYS A 655 -10.43 41.48 36.26
N SER A 656 -10.78 40.36 36.90
CA SER A 656 -11.47 39.25 36.25
C SER A 656 -12.89 39.06 36.80
N ASP A 657 -13.87 39.03 35.90
CA ASP A 657 -15.28 38.82 36.16
C ASP A 657 -15.78 37.47 35.63
N SER A 658 -15.98 36.51 36.53
CA SER A 658 -16.57 35.20 36.21
C SER A 658 -18.08 35.13 36.48
N THR A 659 -18.75 36.25 36.79
CA THR A 659 -20.16 36.26 37.20
C THR A 659 -21.06 35.76 36.09
N GLN A 660 -20.84 36.20 34.85
CA GLN A 660 -21.66 35.78 33.70
C GLN A 660 -21.52 34.29 33.41
N ALA A 661 -20.28 33.77 33.45
CA ALA A 661 -20.01 32.33 33.32
C ALA A 661 -20.71 31.52 34.42
N LYS A 662 -20.74 32.04 35.65
CA LYS A 662 -21.42 31.41 36.79
C LYS A 662 -22.95 31.50 36.71
N ALA A 663 -23.47 32.60 36.16
CA ALA A 663 -24.91 32.89 36.11
C ALA A 663 -25.64 32.12 35.01
N LYS A 664 -25.00 31.83 33.87
CA LYS A 664 -25.63 31.11 32.76
C LYS A 664 -26.16 29.71 33.13
N TYR A 665 -25.60 29.08 34.15
CA TYR A 665 -25.90 27.69 34.50
C TYR A 665 -26.29 27.46 35.97
N GLU A 666 -26.73 28.49 36.69
CA GLU A 666 -27.26 28.40 38.07
C GLU A 666 -26.35 27.62 39.05
N TYR A 667 -25.06 27.95 39.08
CA TYR A 667 -24.03 27.14 39.72
C TYR A 667 -24.06 27.16 41.26
N ASN A 668 -24.09 25.98 41.91
CA ASN A 668 -23.84 25.81 43.35
C ASN A 668 -22.50 25.08 43.65
N PHE A 669 -21.47 25.83 44.04
CA PHE A 669 -20.09 25.36 44.28
C PHE A 669 -19.89 24.49 45.54
N THR A 670 -20.94 24.22 46.29
CA THR A 670 -20.88 23.48 47.57
C THR A 670 -21.45 22.06 47.49
N SER A 671 -21.84 21.59 46.30
CA SER A 671 -22.36 20.24 46.08
C SER A 671 -21.31 19.28 45.50
N ASP A 672 -21.56 17.97 45.61
CA ASP A 672 -20.74 16.91 45.02
C ASP A 672 -20.54 17.05 43.49
N TYR A 673 -21.39 17.86 42.83
CA TYR A 673 -21.43 18.10 41.38
C TYR A 673 -20.54 19.25 40.92
N SER A 674 -19.71 19.81 41.80
CA SER A 674 -18.87 20.97 41.51
C SER A 674 -17.90 20.80 40.34
N TRP A 675 -17.67 19.60 39.81
CA TRP A 675 -16.84 19.36 38.62
C TRP A 675 -17.63 19.49 37.30
N ILE A 676 -18.92 19.11 37.29
CA ILE A 676 -19.80 19.24 36.11
C ILE A 676 -20.00 20.72 35.78
N GLY A 677 -20.20 21.53 36.81
CA GLY A 677 -20.27 22.96 36.60
C GLY A 677 -18.95 23.54 36.04
N LYS A 678 -17.78 23.01 36.42
CA LYS A 678 -16.49 23.47 35.88
C LYS A 678 -16.37 23.13 34.39
N LEU A 679 -16.83 21.95 33.98
CA LEU A 679 -16.97 21.58 32.56
C LEU A 679 -17.87 22.59 31.84
N SER A 680 -19.06 22.85 32.36
CA SER A 680 -20.00 23.82 31.80
C SER A 680 -19.40 25.23 31.69
N SER A 681 -18.67 25.68 32.71
CA SER A 681 -17.97 26.96 32.69
C SER A 681 -16.85 26.98 31.65
N GLY A 682 -16.09 25.89 31.51
CA GLY A 682 -15.06 25.74 30.49
C GLY A 682 -15.62 25.86 29.06
N LEU A 683 -16.74 25.18 28.78
CA LEU A 683 -17.46 25.30 27.51
C LEU A 683 -17.98 26.72 27.26
N PHE A 684 -18.45 27.39 28.31
CA PHE A 684 -18.88 28.78 28.20
C PHE A 684 -17.74 29.71 27.83
N TYR A 685 -16.60 29.60 28.51
CA TYR A 685 -15.42 30.37 28.16
C TYR A 685 -14.98 30.06 26.72
N GLY A 686 -14.96 28.79 26.32
CA GLY A 686 -14.63 28.35 24.96
C GLY A 686 -15.43 29.10 23.89
N ALA A 687 -16.75 29.21 24.10
CA ALA A 687 -17.64 29.91 23.18
C ALA A 687 -17.49 31.45 23.18
N HIS A 688 -16.74 32.04 24.11
CA HIS A 688 -16.59 33.49 24.26
C HIS A 688 -15.12 33.91 24.38
N PHE A 689 -14.19 33.12 23.83
CA PHE A 689 -12.77 33.46 23.84
C PHE A 689 -12.44 34.72 23.05
N ASP A 690 -13.28 35.08 22.08
CA ASP A 690 -13.19 36.32 21.30
C ASP A 690 -13.97 37.51 21.90
N GLU A 691 -14.47 37.38 23.13
CA GLU A 691 -15.17 38.44 23.85
C GLU A 691 -14.50 38.74 25.21
N PRO A 692 -13.22 39.14 25.22
CA PRO A 692 -12.46 39.23 26.47
C PRO A 692 -13.00 40.28 27.45
N GLU A 693 -13.61 41.37 26.98
CA GLU A 693 -14.18 42.44 27.83
C GLU A 693 -15.42 41.98 28.60
N LEU A 694 -16.03 40.86 28.20
CA LEU A 694 -17.11 40.23 28.97
C LEU A 694 -16.62 39.80 30.37
N PHE A 695 -15.33 39.49 30.47
CA PHE A 695 -14.72 38.86 31.63
C PHE A 695 -13.54 39.64 32.21
N VAL A 696 -12.94 40.58 31.49
CA VAL A 696 -11.76 41.30 31.94
C VAL A 696 -11.97 42.79 31.75
N SER A 697 -11.48 43.57 32.72
CA SER A 697 -11.52 45.03 32.66
C SER A 697 -10.30 45.64 33.34
N THR A 698 -9.93 46.84 32.92
CA THR A 698 -8.83 47.60 33.53
C THR A 698 -9.29 48.22 34.86
N MET A 699 -8.58 47.89 35.95
CA MET A 699 -8.73 48.53 37.27
C MET A 699 -7.96 49.84 37.35
N HIS A 700 -6.73 49.85 36.82
CA HIS A 700 -5.81 50.96 36.94
C HIS A 700 -4.81 50.94 35.78
N GLU A 701 -4.45 52.12 35.29
CA GLU A 701 -3.43 52.34 34.26
C GLU A 701 -2.29 53.15 34.86
N PHE A 702 -1.06 52.81 34.52
CA PHE A 702 0.13 53.50 35.00
C PHE A 702 1.26 53.44 33.97
N THR A 703 2.25 54.31 34.16
CA THR A 703 3.49 54.30 33.37
C THR A 703 4.67 53.96 34.26
N VAL A 704 5.65 53.26 33.71
CA VAL A 704 6.94 52.99 34.36
C VAL A 704 8.04 53.70 33.58
N ASN A 705 8.84 54.50 34.27
CA ASN A 705 9.81 55.42 33.66
C ASN A 705 11.27 54.99 33.81
N SER A 706 11.53 53.90 34.54
CA SER A 706 12.89 53.40 34.75
C SER A 706 12.93 51.91 35.08
N THR A 707 14.10 51.30 34.90
CA THR A 707 14.35 49.92 35.30
C THR A 707 14.18 49.74 36.81
N GLU A 708 14.55 50.75 37.61
CA GLU A 708 14.43 50.72 39.06
C GLU A 708 12.95 50.65 39.51
N GLU A 709 12.06 51.40 38.86
CA GLU A 709 10.63 51.39 39.17
C GLU A 709 10.01 50.01 38.93
N ILE A 710 10.29 49.37 37.78
CA ILE A 710 9.76 48.03 37.50
C ILE A 710 10.37 46.95 38.41
N GLN A 711 11.65 47.07 38.79
CA GLN A 711 12.26 46.13 39.74
C GLN A 711 11.66 46.26 41.14
N LYS A 712 11.32 47.48 41.56
CA LYS A 712 10.70 47.72 42.88
C LYS A 712 9.40 46.92 43.04
N LEU A 713 8.58 46.87 42.00
CA LEU A 713 7.34 46.08 41.97
C LEU A 713 7.56 44.57 42.13
N LYS A 714 8.78 44.08 41.94
CA LYS A 714 9.14 42.66 41.91
C LYS A 714 9.96 42.20 43.13
N TYR A 715 10.39 43.12 43.99
CA TYR A 715 11.23 42.78 45.13
C TYR A 715 10.50 41.94 46.17
N ALA A 716 11.24 41.02 46.78
CA ALA A 716 10.73 40.24 47.90
C ALA A 716 10.34 41.16 49.06
N GLY A 717 9.16 40.93 49.63
CA GLY A 717 8.62 41.73 50.73
C GLY A 717 7.94 43.04 50.31
N VAL A 718 7.87 43.35 49.01
CA VAL A 718 7.11 44.50 48.49
C VAL A 718 5.71 44.06 48.06
N ASN A 719 4.69 44.78 48.51
CA ASN A 719 3.35 44.66 47.96
C ASN A 719 3.24 45.60 46.74
N PRO A 720 3.16 45.05 45.50
CA PRO A 720 3.16 45.87 44.30
C PRO A 720 1.95 46.80 44.20
N TYR A 721 0.82 46.46 44.84
CA TYR A 721 -0.36 47.31 44.86
C TYR A 721 -0.24 48.50 45.80
N VAL A 722 0.53 48.37 46.89
CA VAL A 722 0.88 49.52 47.75
C VAL A 722 1.79 50.47 46.98
N GLU A 723 2.77 49.93 46.24
CA GLU A 723 3.67 50.74 45.41
C GLU A 723 2.94 51.47 44.28
N LEU A 724 1.88 50.88 43.73
CA LEU A 724 0.99 51.52 42.76
C LEU A 724 -0.06 52.43 43.40
N GLY A 725 -0.08 52.59 44.74
CA GLY A 725 -1.03 53.43 45.45
C GLY A 725 -2.48 52.92 45.46
N LEU A 726 -2.69 51.63 45.16
CA LEU A 726 -4.00 50.97 45.15
C LEU A 726 -4.35 50.35 46.51
N LEU A 727 -3.38 50.24 47.41
CA LEU A 727 -3.55 49.85 48.80
C LEU A 727 -2.82 50.84 49.71
N ASN A 728 -3.36 51.06 50.91
CA ASN A 728 -2.67 51.83 51.93
C ASN A 728 -1.50 51.01 52.49
N GLN A 729 -0.38 51.67 52.85
CA GLN A 729 0.66 51.01 53.63
C GLN A 729 0.07 50.54 54.95
N SER A 730 0.02 49.22 55.16
CA SER A 730 -0.22 48.65 56.48
C SER A 730 0.94 49.07 57.38
N THR A 731 0.69 49.92 58.39
CA THR A 731 1.66 50.12 59.47
C THR A 731 1.95 48.77 60.11
N PRO A 732 3.23 48.39 60.30
CA PRO A 732 3.62 47.07 60.80
C PRO A 732 3.05 46.74 62.18
#